data_AF-A0A519U832-F1
#
_entry.id   AF-A0A519U832-F1
#
_cell.length_a   1.000
_cell.length_b   1.000
_cell.length_c   1.000
_cell.angle_alpha   90.00
_cell.angle_beta   90.00
_cell.angle_gamma   90.00
#
_symmetry.space_group_name_H-M   'P 1'
#
loop_
_entity.id
_entity.type
_entity.pdbx_description
1 polymer ?
#
loop_
_entity_poly.entity_id
_entity_poly.type
_entity_poly.pdbx_seq_one_letter_code
_entity_poly.pdbx_strand_id
1 'polypeptide(L)'
;MKLSLSTQLLIRTPAYHTTQTLQETFEDLKRKIAESSPIFHALIKDLHYEDLEHQTQKIQYTIWKYFNRAQHRPTPFGTFAAITLLPINRHQKPPILQSQITTHRWTDWKQTQNIPEPTLSPSTRLLTNSSVYTVAEQIRYLHSQNGKFELATINSSPAIQTILEACKTKCTAQSLYTTLAETHHLHKASANTLINQLLDLQLLHSEVQPNITGTDYFQRLNISTPASPADYVISQRNLQSGSFDGSSLKHLPAWIDFYTNYIQPAPHSTPELAKFIQDFQQRYQGRQIPLTQLMDPELGLGYGNFEQTPASSQSPITPNRPDHPTHQEVNHHRPNSFNTKFNQMLLQKLISGGVIDLSELPVDQAEQTRKQRQKKPVTLPNTLSAVFHRYQDQVVLTALGGATATAILGRFTPCCKAIESYARELAEIEQKASPDIIFFDIAYQSEAAVDNINRRKQLYSYELPLLCWSDHPHPLRLNDILVTIEGGQVILLCKTLGKRLIPRIPSAYNYLRSSLPVYRFLCDIQSQDLHVDFHFSLNNLFPGLSHYPRVTYKNLIVSPASYLVPHTAQLSPESLADWLANQQLNQPLKAGHADQHLYFDPSSEKDVWALWHYSKQQKGGCYLTEALLSEESRLADPQANAYSAQYIASFYHTQQIYQGVDIEVQPSPEQHPVGSHWLYAKFYCHHLYGNELLSTHLQRVINKYAKSITKWFFVRYNDPMPHIRLRLHLKKIADWPELLLCLNENLQVPIQNGRVGEFSLHAYQPELHRYGALRMQTVETLFALDSKYVLRMISSITDQQLLQRAALSHIRNCCAIAFQSPAAQLGFAKKMFGHFAREFQLGPLDFKKLNTAFRIFSQSPQDQQQDAFKAPGKKWMETLRRLISQCEHTTLKERMLADLIHMHVNRLFTTEQRWQEAVLYHHLQVILIHAQPKDHPQKEHRTSKD
;
A
#
# COMPACT_ATOMS: atom_id res chain seq x y z
N MET A 1 13.99 -14.38 6.04
CA MET A 1 12.78 -15.20 6.23
C MET A 1 12.99 -16.49 5.43
N LYS A 2 12.66 -17.69 5.93
CA LYS A 2 12.90 -18.94 5.16
C LYS A 2 11.72 -19.20 4.22
N LEU A 3 11.93 -18.99 2.92
CA LEU A 3 10.95 -19.29 1.88
C LEU A 3 10.90 -20.79 1.57
N SER A 4 9.69 -21.32 1.44
CA SER A 4 9.41 -22.69 1.03
C SER A 4 8.64 -22.70 -0.29
N LEU A 5 8.92 -23.67 -1.15
CA LEU A 5 8.18 -23.89 -2.40
C LEU A 5 6.88 -24.63 -2.09
N SER A 6 5.78 -24.24 -2.72
CA SER A 6 4.52 -24.99 -2.64
C SER A 6 4.64 -26.40 -3.23
N THR A 7 3.72 -27.29 -2.89
CA THR A 7 3.66 -28.67 -3.42
C THR A 7 3.09 -28.74 -4.83
N GLN A 8 2.53 -27.63 -5.34
CA GLN A 8 1.93 -27.54 -6.67
C GLN A 8 2.38 -26.25 -7.38
N LEU A 9 2.26 -26.25 -8.70
CA LEU A 9 2.39 -25.05 -9.53
C LEU A 9 1.38 -25.06 -10.67
N LEU A 10 1.09 -23.88 -11.20
CA LEU A 10 0.28 -23.74 -12.41
C LEU A 10 1.22 -23.63 -13.61
N ILE A 11 0.93 -24.36 -14.68
CA ILE A 11 1.56 -24.14 -15.99
C ILE A 11 0.58 -23.53 -16.97
N ARG A 12 1.16 -22.88 -17.98
CA ARG A 12 0.48 -22.31 -19.12
C ARG A 12 1.18 -22.80 -20.38
N THR A 13 0.41 -23.29 -21.34
CA THR A 13 0.94 -23.78 -22.63
C THR A 13 0.20 -23.12 -23.79
N PRO A 14 0.89 -22.83 -24.91
CA PRO A 14 0.24 -22.44 -26.16
C PRO A 14 -0.74 -23.53 -26.65
N ALA A 15 -1.65 -23.14 -27.54
CA ALA A 15 -2.59 -24.06 -28.17
C ALA A 15 -1.88 -25.05 -29.09
N TYR A 16 -0.93 -24.54 -29.89
CA TYR A 16 -0.18 -25.28 -30.88
C TYR A 16 1.18 -25.73 -30.34
N HIS A 17 1.65 -26.87 -30.83
CA HIS A 17 3.00 -27.34 -30.56
C HIS A 17 3.99 -26.67 -31.53
N THR A 18 5.27 -26.72 -31.19
CA THR A 18 6.31 -25.95 -31.89
C THR A 18 6.61 -26.43 -33.31
N THR A 19 6.16 -27.61 -33.71
CA THR A 19 6.39 -28.18 -35.05
C THR A 19 5.21 -28.04 -36.00
N GLN A 20 4.05 -27.58 -35.50
CA GLN A 20 2.86 -27.35 -36.32
C GLN A 20 3.11 -26.24 -37.35
N THR A 21 2.60 -26.41 -38.56
CA THR A 21 2.71 -25.39 -39.62
C THR A 21 1.43 -24.56 -39.73
N LEU A 22 1.54 -23.35 -40.30
CA LEU A 22 0.37 -22.51 -40.56
C LEU A 22 -0.61 -23.20 -41.52
N GLN A 23 -0.11 -23.96 -42.50
CA GLN A 23 -0.93 -24.69 -43.45
C GLN A 23 -1.80 -25.74 -42.77
N GLU A 24 -1.22 -26.58 -41.92
CA GLU A 24 -1.92 -27.63 -41.17
C GLU A 24 -3.00 -27.07 -40.24
N THR A 25 -2.74 -25.89 -39.67
CA THR A 25 -3.58 -25.31 -38.61
C THR A 25 -4.49 -24.20 -39.12
N PHE A 26 -4.52 -23.90 -40.41
CA PHE A 26 -5.16 -22.67 -40.93
C PHE A 26 -6.65 -22.60 -40.59
N GLU A 27 -7.40 -23.68 -40.81
CA GLU A 27 -8.83 -23.75 -40.47
C GLU A 27 -9.07 -23.69 -38.95
N ASP A 28 -8.24 -24.36 -38.14
CA ASP A 28 -8.33 -24.24 -36.68
C ASP A 28 -8.03 -22.82 -36.20
N LEU A 29 -7.04 -22.18 -36.82
CA LEU A 29 -6.63 -20.82 -36.50
C LEU A 29 -7.76 -19.84 -36.83
N LYS A 30 -8.43 -19.98 -37.99
CA LYS A 30 -9.63 -19.19 -38.32
C LYS A 30 -10.71 -19.33 -37.25
N ARG A 31 -10.98 -20.55 -36.75
CA ARG A 31 -11.94 -20.76 -35.64
C ARG A 31 -11.52 -20.04 -34.36
N LYS A 32 -10.25 -20.07 -33.97
CA LYS A 32 -9.75 -19.33 -32.79
C LYS A 32 -9.82 -17.80 -32.99
N ILE A 33 -9.54 -17.34 -34.20
CA ILE A 33 -9.68 -15.92 -34.57
C ILE A 33 -11.15 -15.49 -34.51
N ALA A 34 -12.10 -16.36 -34.88
CA ALA A 34 -13.53 -16.06 -34.79
C ALA A 34 -13.95 -15.68 -33.36
N GLU A 35 -13.42 -16.36 -32.34
CA GLU A 35 -13.68 -16.03 -30.93
C GLU A 35 -13.00 -14.72 -30.49
N SER A 36 -11.72 -14.55 -30.84
CA SER A 36 -10.93 -13.42 -30.32
C SER A 36 -11.08 -12.11 -31.10
N SER A 37 -11.42 -12.19 -32.39
CA SER A 37 -11.53 -11.06 -33.30
C SER A 37 -12.55 -11.33 -34.41
N PRO A 38 -13.86 -11.27 -34.11
CA PRO A 38 -14.93 -11.54 -35.08
C PRO A 38 -14.85 -10.66 -36.34
N ILE A 39 -14.45 -9.39 -36.18
CA ILE A 39 -14.29 -8.44 -37.29
C ILE A 39 -13.19 -8.91 -38.25
N PHE A 40 -12.04 -9.33 -37.72
CA PHE A 40 -10.96 -9.82 -38.57
C PHE A 40 -11.31 -11.18 -39.19
N HIS A 41 -11.95 -12.06 -38.44
CA HIS A 41 -12.45 -13.33 -38.95
C HIS A 41 -13.38 -13.15 -40.15
N ALA A 42 -14.30 -12.18 -40.11
CA ALA A 42 -15.23 -11.92 -41.21
C ALA A 42 -14.51 -11.60 -42.54
N LEU A 43 -13.30 -11.04 -42.50
CA LEU A 43 -12.47 -10.75 -43.67
C LEU A 43 -11.75 -11.98 -44.23
N ILE A 44 -11.53 -13.00 -43.42
CA ILE A 44 -10.70 -14.18 -43.77
C ILE A 44 -11.49 -15.50 -43.74
N LYS A 45 -12.79 -15.47 -43.42
CA LYS A 45 -13.60 -16.68 -43.20
C LYS A 45 -13.58 -17.64 -44.40
N ASP A 46 -13.66 -17.08 -45.61
CA ASP A 46 -13.69 -17.80 -46.89
C ASP A 46 -12.29 -17.89 -47.54
N LEU A 47 -11.26 -17.38 -46.86
CA LEU A 47 -9.88 -17.45 -47.34
C LEU A 47 -9.37 -18.88 -47.18
N HIS A 48 -8.77 -19.44 -48.24
CA HIS A 48 -8.01 -20.69 -48.21
C HIS A 48 -6.52 -20.40 -48.05
N TYR A 49 -5.75 -21.39 -47.57
CA TYR A 49 -4.33 -21.18 -47.27
C TYR A 49 -3.53 -20.86 -48.55
N GLU A 50 -3.87 -21.51 -49.66
CA GLU A 50 -3.26 -21.33 -50.97
C GLU A 50 -3.37 -19.89 -51.49
N ASP A 51 -4.44 -19.19 -51.10
CA ASP A 51 -4.71 -17.80 -51.50
C ASP A 51 -4.05 -16.76 -50.58
N LEU A 52 -3.39 -17.19 -49.50
CA LEU A 52 -2.85 -16.29 -48.47
C LEU A 52 -1.79 -15.34 -49.04
N GLU A 53 -0.95 -15.81 -49.96
CA GLU A 53 0.12 -15.02 -50.58
C GLU A 53 -0.42 -13.90 -51.48
N HIS A 54 -1.65 -14.04 -51.99
CA HIS A 54 -2.32 -13.03 -52.81
C HIS A 54 -3.04 -11.95 -51.99
N GLN A 55 -3.15 -12.13 -50.67
CA GLN A 55 -3.79 -11.15 -49.79
C GLN A 55 -2.89 -9.94 -49.52
N THR A 56 -3.48 -8.84 -49.02
CA THR A 56 -2.70 -7.67 -48.60
C THR A 56 -1.69 -8.02 -47.49
N GLN A 57 -0.52 -7.37 -47.48
CA GLN A 57 0.50 -7.55 -46.45
C GLN A 57 -0.06 -7.37 -45.03
N LYS A 58 -1.05 -6.49 -44.84
CA LYS A 58 -1.71 -6.27 -43.55
C LYS A 58 -2.47 -7.51 -43.06
N ILE A 59 -3.18 -8.20 -43.97
CA ILE A 59 -3.90 -9.45 -43.65
C ILE A 59 -2.89 -10.55 -43.34
N GLN A 60 -1.89 -10.74 -44.21
CA GLN A 60 -0.84 -11.74 -44.02
C GLN A 60 -0.12 -11.58 -42.66
N TYR A 61 0.31 -10.36 -42.34
CA TYR A 61 0.99 -10.07 -41.07
C TYR A 61 0.06 -10.30 -39.86
N THR A 62 -1.23 -9.99 -39.99
CA THR A 62 -2.19 -10.21 -38.89
C THR A 62 -2.44 -11.69 -38.65
N ILE A 63 -2.58 -12.51 -39.71
CA ILE A 63 -2.68 -13.97 -39.60
C ILE A 63 -1.40 -14.54 -38.99
N TRP A 64 -0.22 -14.11 -39.46
CA TRP A 64 1.07 -14.53 -38.90
C TRP A 64 1.16 -14.24 -37.40
N LYS A 65 0.71 -13.06 -36.93
CA LYS A 65 0.68 -12.74 -35.49
C LYS A 65 -0.22 -13.68 -34.68
N TYR A 66 -1.39 -14.05 -35.21
CA TYR A 66 -2.28 -14.99 -34.53
C TYR A 66 -1.70 -16.40 -34.48
N PHE A 67 -1.04 -16.84 -35.55
CA PHE A 67 -0.33 -18.12 -35.58
C PHE A 67 0.84 -18.13 -34.58
N ASN A 68 1.68 -17.10 -34.62
CA ASN A 68 2.80 -16.91 -33.70
C ASN A 68 2.33 -16.94 -32.23
N ARG A 69 1.20 -16.27 -31.93
CA ARG A 69 0.55 -16.34 -30.61
C ARG A 69 0.16 -17.78 -30.26
N ALA A 70 -0.55 -18.45 -31.16
CA ALA A 70 -1.08 -19.79 -30.92
C ALA A 70 0.03 -20.82 -30.66
N GLN A 71 1.23 -20.59 -31.20
CA GLN A 71 2.38 -21.48 -31.11
C GLN A 71 3.35 -21.17 -29.97
N HIS A 72 3.57 -19.89 -29.65
CA HIS A 72 4.65 -19.49 -28.73
C HIS A 72 4.19 -18.75 -27.48
N ARG A 73 2.96 -18.21 -27.44
CA ARG A 73 2.53 -17.37 -26.31
C ARG A 73 1.62 -18.15 -25.35
N PRO A 74 2.14 -18.58 -24.17
CA PRO A 74 1.35 -19.32 -23.20
C PRO A 74 0.36 -18.46 -22.39
N THR A 75 0.34 -17.12 -22.55
CA THR A 75 -0.59 -16.27 -21.78
C THR A 75 -2.05 -16.61 -22.09
N PRO A 76 -2.86 -17.05 -21.09
CA PRO A 76 -4.21 -17.55 -21.37
C PRO A 76 -5.12 -16.46 -21.92
N PHE A 77 -5.71 -16.76 -23.08
CA PHE A 77 -6.61 -15.90 -23.85
C PHE A 77 -7.47 -16.78 -24.75
N GLY A 78 -8.72 -17.01 -24.34
CA GLY A 78 -9.64 -17.90 -25.05
C GLY A 78 -9.03 -19.29 -25.29
N THR A 79 -9.03 -19.70 -26.56
CA THR A 79 -8.55 -21.00 -27.04
C THR A 79 -7.11 -20.99 -27.57
N PHE A 80 -6.36 -19.90 -27.38
CA PHE A 80 -4.95 -19.77 -27.82
C PHE A 80 -3.93 -20.31 -26.82
N ALA A 81 -4.30 -20.50 -25.56
CA ALA A 81 -3.41 -21.05 -24.55
C ALA A 81 -4.23 -21.71 -23.43
N ALA A 82 -3.70 -22.78 -22.87
CA ALA A 82 -4.34 -23.58 -21.84
C ALA A 82 -3.56 -23.55 -20.53
N ILE A 83 -4.27 -23.75 -19.42
CA ILE A 83 -3.67 -23.94 -18.09
C ILE A 83 -3.68 -25.41 -17.66
N THR A 84 -2.73 -25.79 -16.80
CA THR A 84 -2.74 -27.09 -16.11
C THR A 84 -2.15 -26.92 -14.72
N LEU A 85 -2.71 -27.60 -13.73
CA LEU A 85 -2.14 -27.68 -12.38
C LEU A 85 -1.23 -28.90 -12.30
N LEU A 86 0.00 -28.72 -11.83
CA LEU A 86 1.00 -29.79 -11.71
C LEU A 86 1.44 -29.98 -10.25
N PRO A 87 1.64 -31.23 -9.81
CA PRO A 87 2.39 -31.50 -8.58
C PRO A 87 3.88 -31.19 -8.79
N ILE A 88 4.55 -30.80 -7.71
CA ILE A 88 6.00 -30.62 -7.65
C ILE A 88 6.58 -31.75 -6.81
N ASN A 89 7.44 -32.58 -7.41
CA ASN A 89 8.18 -33.63 -6.71
C ASN A 89 9.67 -33.55 -7.08
N ARG A 90 10.54 -34.17 -6.29
CA ARG A 90 11.96 -34.32 -6.64
C ARG A 90 12.17 -35.63 -7.40
N HIS A 91 13.02 -35.61 -8.43
CA HIS A 91 13.53 -36.80 -9.11
C HIS A 91 12.44 -37.74 -9.70
N GLN A 92 11.38 -37.17 -10.28
CA GLN A 92 10.34 -37.92 -10.99
C GLN A 92 10.37 -37.66 -12.50
N LYS A 93 9.63 -38.50 -13.26
CA LYS A 93 9.45 -38.34 -14.70
C LYS A 93 8.82 -36.97 -15.04
N PRO A 94 9.21 -36.34 -16.16
CA PRO A 94 8.67 -35.07 -16.60
C PRO A 94 7.14 -35.17 -16.82
N PRO A 95 6.41 -34.05 -16.70
CA PRO A 95 4.97 -34.06 -16.86
C PRO A 95 4.57 -34.29 -18.31
N ILE A 96 3.58 -35.17 -18.52
CA ILE A 96 2.95 -35.45 -19.81
C ILE A 96 1.54 -34.89 -19.78
N LEU A 97 1.24 -33.96 -20.69
CA LEU A 97 -0.06 -33.28 -20.77
C LEU A 97 -0.94 -33.95 -21.81
N GLN A 98 -2.25 -34.01 -21.57
CA GLN A 98 -3.17 -34.44 -22.62
C GLN A 98 -3.15 -33.45 -23.80
N SER A 99 -3.21 -33.98 -25.02
CA SER A 99 -3.30 -33.18 -26.25
C SER A 99 -4.63 -32.41 -26.33
N GLN A 100 -5.70 -33.00 -25.79
CA GLN A 100 -7.03 -32.42 -25.78
C GLN A 100 -7.13 -31.22 -24.82
N ILE A 101 -7.71 -30.13 -25.34
CA ILE A 101 -8.04 -28.94 -24.56
C ILE A 101 -9.52 -28.99 -24.19
N THR A 102 -9.82 -28.83 -22.90
CA THR A 102 -11.17 -28.53 -22.42
C THR A 102 -11.33 -27.04 -22.24
N THR A 103 -12.53 -26.51 -22.46
CA THR A 103 -12.82 -25.08 -22.32
C THR A 103 -13.83 -24.86 -21.21
N HIS A 104 -13.54 -23.85 -20.40
CA HIS A 104 -14.47 -23.29 -19.43
C HIS A 104 -14.98 -21.98 -20.00
N ARG A 105 -16.31 -21.84 -20.11
CA ARG A 105 -16.96 -20.71 -20.77
C ARG A 105 -17.88 -20.02 -19.78
N TRP A 106 -17.76 -18.70 -19.73
CA TRP A 106 -18.67 -17.85 -18.99
C TRP A 106 -19.17 -16.73 -19.91
N THR A 107 -20.46 -16.40 -19.78
CA THR A 107 -21.09 -15.31 -20.52
C THR A 107 -20.30 -14.02 -20.34
N ASP A 108 -20.01 -13.30 -21.43
CA ASP A 108 -19.29 -12.02 -21.35
C ASP A 108 -20.04 -10.98 -20.52
N TRP A 109 -19.33 -10.21 -19.70
CA TRP A 109 -19.95 -9.17 -18.87
C TRP A 109 -20.70 -8.11 -19.68
N LYS A 110 -20.37 -7.84 -20.95
CA LYS A 110 -21.13 -6.92 -21.79
C LYS A 110 -22.58 -7.36 -22.00
N GLN A 111 -22.88 -8.66 -21.86
CA GLN A 111 -24.25 -9.17 -21.96
C GLN A 111 -25.16 -8.68 -20.84
N THR A 112 -24.64 -8.11 -19.74
CA THR A 112 -25.49 -7.50 -18.71
C THR A 112 -26.32 -6.34 -19.24
N GLN A 113 -25.87 -5.65 -20.29
CA GLN A 113 -26.62 -4.56 -20.93
C GLN A 113 -27.89 -5.06 -21.65
N ASN A 114 -27.93 -6.34 -22.01
CA ASN A 114 -29.06 -6.95 -22.71
C ASN A 114 -30.05 -7.62 -21.75
N ILE A 115 -29.71 -7.69 -20.45
CA ILE A 115 -30.57 -8.27 -19.43
C ILE A 115 -31.48 -7.15 -18.91
N PRO A 116 -32.81 -7.25 -19.08
CA PRO A 116 -33.72 -6.27 -18.52
C PRO A 116 -33.59 -6.29 -16.99
N GLU A 117 -33.66 -5.11 -16.38
CA GLU A 117 -33.65 -5.02 -14.92
C GLU A 117 -34.84 -5.81 -14.37
N PRO A 118 -34.60 -6.83 -13.53
CA PRO A 118 -35.68 -7.64 -13.01
C PRO A 118 -36.49 -6.82 -12.00
N THR A 119 -37.82 -6.98 -12.08
CA THR A 119 -38.74 -6.33 -11.15
C THR A 119 -38.57 -6.89 -9.74
N LEU A 120 -38.68 -5.99 -8.75
CA LEU A 120 -38.55 -6.36 -7.35
C LEU A 120 -39.66 -7.33 -6.92
N SER A 121 -39.29 -8.61 -6.73
CA SER A 121 -40.18 -9.61 -6.13
C SER A 121 -40.15 -9.54 -4.60
N PRO A 122 -41.20 -9.98 -3.88
CA PRO A 122 -41.19 -10.03 -2.41
C PRO A 122 -40.07 -10.90 -1.80
N SER A 123 -39.60 -11.91 -2.53
CA SER A 123 -38.49 -12.78 -2.11
C SER A 123 -37.11 -12.18 -2.34
N THR A 124 -37.01 -11.10 -3.12
CA THR A 124 -35.72 -10.47 -3.48
C THR A 124 -34.97 -10.05 -2.23
N ARG A 125 -33.72 -10.51 -2.12
CA ARG A 125 -32.80 -10.11 -1.06
C ARG A 125 -32.13 -8.78 -1.41
N LEU A 126 -32.03 -7.94 -0.40
CA LEU A 126 -31.52 -6.59 -0.46
C LEU A 126 -30.38 -6.42 0.55
N LEU A 127 -29.43 -5.56 0.19
CA LEU A 127 -28.30 -5.14 1.00
C LEU A 127 -28.14 -3.64 0.91
N THR A 128 -27.76 -3.00 1.99
CA THR A 128 -27.36 -1.60 1.98
C THR A 128 -26.04 -1.47 1.24
N ASN A 129 -25.91 -0.44 0.40
CA ASN A 129 -24.64 -0.08 -0.20
C ASN A 129 -23.57 0.06 0.91
N SER A 130 -22.46 -0.66 0.76
CA SER A 130 -21.42 -0.80 1.78
C SER A 130 -20.75 0.54 2.13
N SER A 131 -20.85 1.52 1.24
CA SER A 131 -20.26 2.85 1.38
C SER A 131 -21.13 3.84 2.16
N VAL A 132 -22.35 3.49 2.54
CA VAL A 132 -23.30 4.39 3.22
C VAL A 132 -22.79 4.86 4.58
N TYR A 133 -22.86 6.17 4.82
CA TYR A 133 -22.64 6.83 6.10
C TYR A 133 -23.51 8.08 6.23
N THR A 134 -23.63 8.62 7.44
CA THR A 134 -24.46 9.78 7.73
C THR A 134 -23.62 10.97 8.18
N VAL A 135 -24.01 12.15 7.74
CA VAL A 135 -23.40 13.44 8.09
C VAL A 135 -24.54 14.42 8.38
N ALA A 136 -24.70 14.81 9.63
CA ALA A 136 -25.87 15.55 10.08
C ALA A 136 -27.19 14.84 9.64
N GLU A 137 -28.06 15.54 8.92
CA GLU A 137 -29.33 15.00 8.41
C GLU A 137 -29.21 14.37 7.01
N GLN A 138 -28.00 14.21 6.50
CA GLN A 138 -27.75 13.68 5.15
C GLN A 138 -27.17 12.27 5.19
N ILE A 139 -27.57 11.46 4.22
CA ILE A 139 -27.00 10.14 3.92
C ILE A 139 -26.10 10.31 2.70
N ARG A 140 -24.83 9.91 2.84
CA ARG A 140 -23.81 9.97 1.78
C ARG A 140 -23.35 8.58 1.42
N TYR A 141 -23.08 8.34 0.14
CA TYR A 141 -22.70 7.03 -0.38
C TYR A 141 -22.06 7.14 -1.77
N LEU A 142 -21.29 6.11 -2.15
CA LEU A 142 -20.72 6.00 -3.48
C LEU A 142 -21.80 5.55 -4.47
N HIS A 143 -21.92 6.31 -5.55
CA HIS A 143 -22.78 6.03 -6.69
C HIS A 143 -21.91 5.91 -7.96
N SER A 144 -22.33 5.08 -8.91
CA SER A 144 -21.66 4.97 -10.21
C SER A 144 -22.66 5.10 -11.35
N GLN A 145 -22.39 6.04 -12.25
CA GLN A 145 -23.15 6.23 -13.48
C GLN A 145 -22.20 6.32 -14.68
N ASN A 146 -22.43 5.51 -15.71
CA ASN A 146 -21.62 5.49 -16.94
C ASN A 146 -20.11 5.35 -16.70
N GLY A 147 -19.71 4.57 -15.68
CA GLY A 147 -18.31 4.34 -15.31
C GLY A 147 -17.66 5.51 -14.57
N LYS A 148 -18.41 6.56 -14.23
CA LYS A 148 -17.96 7.66 -13.36
C LYS A 148 -18.48 7.42 -11.95
N PHE A 149 -17.59 7.61 -10.98
CA PHE A 149 -17.91 7.52 -9.56
C PHE A 149 -18.20 8.90 -9.00
N GLU A 150 -19.24 9.00 -8.20
CA GLU A 150 -19.55 10.20 -7.44
C GLU A 150 -19.95 9.86 -6.01
N LEU A 151 -19.82 10.84 -5.13
CA LEU A 151 -20.36 10.78 -3.78
C LEU A 151 -21.77 11.39 -3.80
N ALA A 152 -22.79 10.54 -3.87
CA ALA A 152 -24.18 10.95 -3.86
C ALA A 152 -24.64 11.28 -2.44
N THR A 153 -25.61 12.20 -2.34
CA THR A 153 -26.16 12.68 -1.06
C THR A 153 -27.68 12.78 -1.14
N ILE A 154 -28.37 12.28 -0.13
CA ILE A 154 -29.82 12.46 0.06
C ILE A 154 -30.15 12.88 1.48
N ASN A 155 -31.33 13.47 1.69
CA ASN A 155 -31.82 13.73 3.04
C ASN A 155 -32.25 12.43 3.72
N SER A 156 -31.90 12.30 4.99
CA SER A 156 -32.31 11.18 5.82
C SER A 156 -33.78 11.30 6.20
N SER A 157 -34.49 10.17 6.23
CA SER A 157 -35.82 10.06 6.83
C SER A 157 -35.89 8.82 7.74
N PRO A 158 -36.78 8.78 8.75
CA PRO A 158 -36.91 7.62 9.63
C PRO A 158 -37.16 6.31 8.87
N ALA A 159 -38.00 6.36 7.82
CA ALA A 159 -38.28 5.19 6.98
C ALA A 159 -37.04 4.70 6.23
N ILE A 160 -36.25 5.61 5.63
CA ILE A 160 -35.01 5.25 4.95
C ILE A 160 -34.01 4.64 5.95
N GLN A 161 -33.85 5.24 7.13
CA GLN A 161 -32.95 4.70 8.16
C GLN A 161 -33.35 3.28 8.58
N THR A 162 -34.64 3.00 8.79
CA THR A 162 -35.13 1.65 9.11
C THR A 162 -34.77 0.65 8.00
N ILE A 163 -34.93 1.03 6.73
CA ILE A 163 -34.56 0.17 5.59
C ILE A 163 -33.05 -0.11 5.57
N LEU A 164 -32.22 0.92 5.73
CA LEU A 164 -30.76 0.80 5.71
C LEU A 164 -30.22 0.02 6.91
N GLU A 165 -30.88 0.10 8.06
CA GLU A 165 -30.53 -0.69 9.24
C GLU A 165 -30.90 -2.17 9.05
N ALA A 166 -32.10 -2.45 8.53
CA ALA A 166 -32.54 -3.82 8.26
C ALA A 166 -31.69 -4.49 7.15
N CYS A 167 -31.27 -3.73 6.14
CA CYS A 167 -30.49 -4.22 5.01
C CYS A 167 -28.97 -4.20 5.26
N LYS A 168 -28.48 -3.93 6.48
CA LYS A 168 -27.06 -4.15 6.81
C LYS A 168 -26.65 -5.61 6.60
N THR A 169 -27.60 -6.52 6.81
CA THR A 169 -27.54 -7.93 6.44
C THR A 169 -28.59 -8.22 5.38
N LYS A 170 -28.48 -9.36 4.70
CA LYS A 170 -29.43 -9.75 3.64
C LYS A 170 -30.86 -9.79 4.19
N CYS A 171 -31.70 -8.89 3.68
CA CYS A 171 -33.10 -8.76 4.09
C CYS A 171 -34.01 -8.94 2.85
N THR A 172 -35.15 -9.62 2.99
CA THR A 172 -36.09 -9.77 1.87
C THR A 172 -36.98 -8.54 1.75
N ALA A 173 -37.39 -8.21 0.52
CA ALA A 173 -38.35 -7.13 0.29
C ALA A 173 -39.66 -7.33 1.10
N GLN A 174 -40.13 -8.58 1.24
CA GLN A 174 -41.29 -8.91 2.07
C GLN A 174 -41.10 -8.56 3.55
N SER A 175 -39.93 -8.82 4.12
CA SER A 175 -39.61 -8.44 5.50
C SER A 175 -39.61 -6.93 5.69
N LEU A 176 -39.11 -6.18 4.70
CA LEU A 176 -39.16 -4.72 4.72
C LEU A 176 -40.58 -4.19 4.63
N TYR A 177 -41.44 -4.77 3.79
CA TYR A 177 -42.85 -4.36 3.71
C TYR A 177 -43.55 -4.50 5.06
N THR A 178 -43.34 -5.63 5.74
CA THR A 178 -43.90 -5.85 7.08
C THR A 178 -43.34 -4.84 8.09
N THR A 179 -42.01 -4.66 8.12
CA THR A 179 -41.36 -3.72 9.06
C THR A 179 -41.85 -2.30 8.85
N LEU A 180 -41.93 -1.83 7.60
CA LEU A 180 -42.37 -0.46 7.28
C LEU A 180 -43.86 -0.24 7.54
N ALA A 181 -44.70 -1.26 7.37
CA ALA A 181 -46.10 -1.19 7.74
C ALA A 181 -46.28 -1.06 9.26
N GLU A 182 -45.48 -1.80 10.04
CA GLU A 182 -45.53 -1.80 11.50
C GLU A 182 -44.94 -0.52 12.12
N THR A 183 -43.78 -0.05 11.64
CA THR A 183 -43.06 1.06 12.29
C THR A 183 -43.38 2.43 11.71
N HIS A 184 -43.79 2.51 10.44
CA HIS A 184 -44.03 3.78 9.73
C HIS A 184 -45.42 3.88 9.07
N HIS A 185 -46.29 2.89 9.29
CA HIS A 185 -47.64 2.84 8.70
C HIS A 185 -47.66 2.97 7.17
N LEU A 186 -46.60 2.52 6.49
CA LEU A 186 -46.52 2.54 5.04
C LEU A 186 -47.21 1.32 4.43
N HIS A 187 -48.18 1.56 3.54
CA HIS A 187 -48.79 0.50 2.75
C HIS A 187 -47.76 -0.13 1.79
N LYS A 188 -47.97 -1.41 1.45
CA LYS A 188 -47.08 -2.19 0.59
C LYS A 188 -46.72 -1.50 -0.73
N ALA A 189 -47.68 -0.84 -1.39
CA ALA A 189 -47.43 -0.14 -2.65
C ALA A 189 -46.42 1.02 -2.47
N SER A 190 -46.62 1.86 -1.47
CA SER A 190 -45.72 2.98 -1.14
C SER A 190 -44.34 2.48 -0.69
N ALA A 191 -44.29 1.42 0.12
CA ALA A 191 -43.03 0.80 0.52
C ALA A 191 -42.25 0.23 -0.67
N ASN A 192 -42.95 -0.43 -1.60
CA ASN A 192 -42.35 -0.92 -2.84
C ASN A 192 -41.83 0.22 -3.71
N THR A 193 -42.58 1.31 -3.87
CA THR A 193 -42.11 2.51 -4.60
C THR A 193 -40.84 3.08 -3.96
N LEU A 194 -40.83 3.24 -2.63
CA LEU A 194 -39.65 3.73 -1.91
C LEU A 194 -38.44 2.82 -2.10
N ILE A 195 -38.60 1.50 -1.95
CA ILE A 195 -37.48 0.56 -2.12
C ILE A 195 -36.93 0.58 -3.55
N ASN A 196 -37.79 0.65 -4.57
CA ASN A 196 -37.33 0.79 -5.96
C ASN A 196 -36.57 2.10 -6.17
N GLN A 197 -37.04 3.23 -5.63
CA GLN A 197 -36.29 4.49 -5.67
C GLN A 197 -34.91 4.36 -5.02
N LEU A 198 -34.80 3.65 -3.89
CA LEU A 198 -33.51 3.43 -3.23
C LEU A 198 -32.58 2.49 -4.02
N LEU A 199 -33.12 1.56 -4.81
CA LEU A 199 -32.37 0.74 -5.75
C LEU A 199 -31.89 1.55 -6.96
N ASP A 200 -32.76 2.36 -7.56
CA ASP A 200 -32.42 3.25 -8.68
C ASP A 200 -31.31 4.23 -8.29
N LEU A 201 -31.38 4.75 -7.07
CA LEU A 201 -30.37 5.62 -6.48
C LEU A 201 -29.06 4.89 -6.12
N GLN A 202 -29.02 3.55 -6.16
CA GLN A 202 -27.92 2.69 -5.69
C GLN A 202 -27.60 2.82 -4.19
N LEU A 203 -28.57 3.25 -3.39
CA LEU A 203 -28.45 3.25 -1.93
C LEU A 203 -28.68 1.84 -1.35
N LEU A 204 -29.49 1.06 -2.05
CA LEU A 204 -29.63 -0.38 -1.87
C LEU A 204 -29.04 -1.12 -3.07
N HIS A 205 -28.55 -2.32 -2.79
CA HIS A 205 -28.19 -3.32 -3.77
C HIS A 205 -29.15 -4.51 -3.62
N SER A 206 -29.44 -5.18 -4.73
CA SER A 206 -30.28 -6.38 -4.73
C SER A 206 -29.52 -7.57 -5.26
N GLU A 207 -29.99 -8.76 -4.93
CA GLU A 207 -29.33 -9.99 -5.39
C GLU A 207 -29.34 -10.14 -6.91
N VAL A 208 -30.13 -9.37 -7.63
CA VAL A 208 -30.14 -9.39 -9.09
C VAL A 208 -29.00 -8.59 -9.72
N GLN A 209 -28.21 -7.88 -8.92
CA GLN A 209 -27.07 -7.13 -9.42
C GLN A 209 -25.83 -8.00 -9.58
N PRO A 210 -24.89 -7.60 -10.46
CA PRO A 210 -23.61 -8.26 -10.64
C PRO A 210 -22.77 -8.47 -9.37
N ASN A 211 -22.05 -9.60 -9.32
CA ASN A 211 -21.04 -9.93 -8.31
C ASN A 211 -19.77 -10.46 -8.99
N ILE A 212 -18.61 -10.23 -8.36
CA ILE A 212 -17.30 -10.65 -8.89
C ILE A 212 -16.73 -11.85 -8.13
N THR A 213 -17.07 -11.98 -6.85
CA THR A 213 -16.65 -13.07 -5.96
C THR A 213 -17.78 -14.09 -5.80
N GLY A 214 -17.44 -15.38 -5.75
CA GLY A 214 -18.37 -16.46 -5.39
C GLY A 214 -18.96 -17.22 -6.58
N THR A 215 -20.29 -17.40 -6.58
CA THR A 215 -21.01 -18.03 -7.69
C THR A 215 -21.09 -17.04 -8.86
N ASP A 216 -20.85 -17.49 -10.09
CA ASP A 216 -20.91 -16.60 -11.25
C ASP A 216 -22.29 -15.94 -11.37
N TYR A 217 -22.33 -14.65 -11.74
CA TYR A 217 -23.55 -13.86 -11.80
C TYR A 217 -24.65 -14.47 -12.68
N PHE A 218 -24.29 -14.90 -13.90
CA PHE A 218 -25.25 -15.46 -14.84
C PHE A 218 -25.75 -16.81 -14.35
N GLN A 219 -24.86 -17.63 -13.79
CA GLN A 219 -25.21 -18.88 -13.14
C GLN A 219 -26.15 -18.66 -11.94
N ARG A 220 -25.87 -17.65 -11.10
CA ARG A 220 -26.63 -17.35 -9.88
C ARG A 220 -28.07 -16.94 -10.18
N LEU A 221 -28.28 -16.21 -11.26
CA LEU A 221 -29.61 -15.80 -11.71
C LEU A 221 -30.27 -16.79 -12.67
N ASN A 222 -29.64 -17.94 -12.96
CA ASN A 222 -30.09 -18.90 -13.96
C ASN A 222 -30.35 -18.26 -15.34
N ILE A 223 -29.54 -17.26 -15.70
CA ILE A 223 -29.64 -16.58 -16.99
C ILE A 223 -28.83 -17.38 -18.00
N SER A 224 -29.53 -17.99 -18.95
CA SER A 224 -28.91 -18.67 -20.08
C SER A 224 -28.81 -17.71 -21.26
N THR A 225 -27.58 -17.41 -21.68
CA THR A 225 -27.31 -16.72 -22.94
C THR A 225 -26.81 -17.74 -23.97
N PRO A 226 -27.20 -17.63 -25.25
CA PRO A 226 -26.58 -18.43 -26.31
C PRO A 226 -25.06 -18.25 -26.28
N ALA A 227 -24.32 -19.32 -26.54
CA ALA A 227 -22.88 -19.24 -26.66
C ALA A 227 -22.50 -18.19 -27.70
N SER A 228 -21.65 -17.26 -27.29
CA SER A 228 -21.19 -16.14 -28.10
C SER A 228 -19.68 -16.23 -28.33
N PRO A 229 -19.17 -15.84 -29.51
CA PRO A 229 -17.73 -15.64 -29.70
C PRO A 229 -17.13 -14.65 -28.69
N ALA A 230 -17.94 -13.74 -28.16
CA ALA A 230 -17.51 -12.76 -27.16
C ALA A 230 -17.34 -13.34 -25.75
N ASP A 231 -17.84 -14.55 -25.47
CA ASP A 231 -17.80 -15.13 -24.12
C ASP A 231 -16.37 -15.22 -23.56
N TYR A 232 -16.29 -15.12 -22.24
CA TYR A 232 -15.02 -15.30 -21.55
C TYR A 232 -14.67 -16.78 -21.48
N VAL A 233 -13.55 -17.16 -22.11
CA VAL A 233 -13.10 -18.56 -22.20
C VAL A 233 -11.73 -18.72 -21.56
N ILE A 234 -11.62 -19.75 -20.70
CA ILE A 234 -10.34 -20.25 -20.19
C ILE A 234 -10.20 -21.71 -20.64
N SER A 235 -9.11 -21.99 -21.34
CA SER A 235 -8.77 -23.34 -21.78
C SER A 235 -7.93 -24.07 -20.73
N GLN A 236 -8.12 -25.37 -20.60
CA GLN A 236 -7.40 -26.25 -19.67
C GLN A 236 -6.93 -27.51 -20.40
N ARG A 237 -5.73 -27.99 -20.06
CA ARG A 237 -5.26 -29.34 -20.37
C ARG A 237 -5.16 -30.13 -19.07
N ASN A 238 -5.51 -31.40 -19.10
CA ASN A 238 -5.32 -32.25 -17.93
C ASN A 238 -3.92 -32.86 -17.93
N LEU A 239 -3.39 -33.05 -16.72
CA LEU A 239 -2.18 -33.81 -16.51
C LEU A 239 -2.48 -35.31 -16.69
N GLN A 240 -1.72 -35.99 -17.54
CA GLN A 240 -1.83 -37.45 -17.70
C GLN A 240 -0.92 -38.19 -16.71
N SER A 241 0.34 -37.76 -16.58
CA SER A 241 1.29 -38.35 -15.63
C SER A 241 2.50 -37.43 -15.40
N GLY A 242 3.33 -37.76 -14.41
CA GLY A 242 4.57 -37.04 -14.11
C GLY A 242 4.37 -35.83 -13.19
N SER A 243 5.45 -35.10 -12.94
CA SER A 243 5.46 -33.93 -12.06
C SER A 243 6.55 -32.94 -12.47
N PHE A 244 6.51 -31.73 -11.93
CA PHE A 244 7.59 -30.77 -12.12
C PHE A 244 8.73 -31.01 -11.13
N ASP A 245 9.98 -31.03 -11.61
CA ASP A 245 11.15 -31.13 -10.72
C ASP A 245 11.49 -29.79 -10.06
N GLY A 246 11.10 -29.68 -8.79
CA GLY A 246 11.35 -28.50 -7.96
C GLY A 246 12.83 -28.22 -7.67
N SER A 247 13.74 -29.15 -7.97
CA SER A 247 15.19 -28.96 -7.74
C SER A 247 15.77 -27.78 -8.52
N SER A 248 15.21 -27.50 -9.70
CA SER A 248 15.57 -26.38 -10.59
C SER A 248 15.31 -25.00 -9.95
N LEU A 249 14.39 -24.92 -8.98
CA LEU A 249 13.99 -23.66 -8.34
C LEU A 249 14.74 -23.37 -7.03
N LYS A 250 15.70 -24.21 -6.64
CA LYS A 250 16.44 -24.10 -5.36
C LYS A 250 17.16 -22.77 -5.15
N HIS A 251 17.49 -22.05 -6.22
CA HIS A 251 18.22 -20.78 -6.16
C HIS A 251 17.33 -19.54 -6.12
N LEU A 252 16.01 -19.66 -6.31
CA LEU A 252 15.08 -18.53 -6.23
C LEU A 252 15.07 -17.83 -4.87
N PRO A 253 15.01 -18.54 -3.72
CA PRO A 253 15.14 -17.89 -2.42
C PRO A 253 16.46 -17.12 -2.26
N ALA A 254 17.57 -17.69 -2.73
CA ALA A 254 18.88 -17.04 -2.69
C ALA A 254 18.96 -15.80 -3.62
N TRP A 255 18.19 -15.77 -4.70
CA TRP A 255 18.04 -14.59 -5.55
C TRP A 255 17.24 -13.50 -4.86
N ILE A 256 16.12 -13.83 -4.23
CA ILE A 256 15.32 -12.89 -3.42
C ILE A 256 16.20 -12.26 -2.34
N ASP A 257 16.97 -13.07 -1.62
CA ASP A 257 17.92 -12.58 -0.61
C ASP A 257 18.99 -11.67 -1.24
N PHE A 258 19.59 -12.06 -2.37
CA PHE A 258 20.58 -11.23 -3.05
C PHE A 258 19.99 -9.88 -3.50
N TYR A 259 18.87 -9.90 -4.21
CA TYR A 259 18.18 -8.72 -4.71
C TYR A 259 17.84 -7.74 -3.59
N THR A 260 17.24 -8.26 -2.52
CA THR A 260 16.87 -7.51 -1.32
C THR A 260 18.05 -6.83 -0.65
N ASN A 261 19.21 -7.51 -0.56
CA ASN A 261 20.35 -7.00 0.16
C ASN A 261 21.21 -6.02 -0.66
N TYR A 262 21.34 -6.24 -1.98
CA TYR A 262 22.35 -5.56 -2.81
C TYR A 262 21.78 -4.58 -3.83
N ILE A 263 20.61 -4.87 -4.40
CA ILE A 263 19.99 -4.07 -5.47
C ILE A 263 19.09 -2.98 -4.86
N GLN A 264 18.48 -3.27 -3.69
CA GLN A 264 17.77 -2.34 -2.80
C GLN A 264 16.81 -1.33 -3.47
N PRO A 265 15.61 -1.75 -3.90
CA PRO A 265 14.48 -0.85 -3.91
C PRO A 265 14.02 -0.57 -2.47
N ALA A 266 13.65 0.68 -2.17
CA ALA A 266 12.88 0.99 -0.97
C ALA A 266 11.62 0.09 -0.90
N PRO A 267 11.04 -0.15 0.30
CA PRO A 267 9.76 -0.85 0.43
C PRO A 267 8.72 -0.25 -0.52
N HIS A 268 7.78 -1.06 -1.00
CA HIS A 268 6.78 -0.56 -1.92
C HIS A 268 5.87 0.45 -1.20
N SER A 269 6.03 1.73 -1.52
CA SER A 269 5.12 2.81 -1.16
C SER A 269 4.85 3.62 -2.41
N THR A 270 3.58 3.84 -2.73
CA THR A 270 3.21 4.78 -3.79
C THR A 270 3.44 6.21 -3.28
N PRO A 271 3.80 7.17 -4.16
CA PRO A 271 3.87 8.59 -3.79
C PRO A 271 2.57 9.10 -3.19
N GLU A 272 1.42 8.62 -3.69
CA GLU A 272 0.09 8.97 -3.19
C GLU A 272 -0.13 8.49 -1.76
N LEU A 273 0.26 7.25 -1.42
CA LEU A 273 0.17 6.74 -0.06
C LEU A 273 1.09 7.49 0.90
N ALA A 274 2.31 7.82 0.46
CA ALA A 274 3.25 8.60 1.26
C ALA A 274 2.72 10.01 1.56
N LYS A 275 2.18 10.70 0.54
CA LYS A 275 1.52 12.01 0.71
C LYS A 275 0.33 11.91 1.65
N PHE A 276 -0.53 10.92 1.45
CA PHE A 276 -1.69 10.69 2.32
C PHE A 276 -1.27 10.48 3.78
N ILE A 277 -0.20 9.71 4.03
CA ILE A 277 0.31 9.49 5.39
C ILE A 277 0.72 10.81 6.04
N GLN A 278 1.43 11.66 5.30
CA GLN A 278 1.84 12.98 5.75
C GLN A 278 0.63 13.88 6.06
N ASP A 279 -0.31 13.99 5.12
CA ASP A 279 -1.49 14.85 5.24
C ASP A 279 -2.40 14.40 6.41
N PHE A 280 -2.54 13.08 6.60
CA PHE A 280 -3.29 12.50 7.72
C PHE A 280 -2.63 12.79 9.06
N GLN A 281 -1.31 12.64 9.16
CA GLN A 281 -0.60 12.99 10.39
C GLN A 281 -0.75 14.47 10.73
N GLN A 282 -0.69 15.35 9.71
CA GLN A 282 -0.84 16.79 9.90
C GLN A 282 -2.26 17.17 10.37
N ARG A 283 -3.30 16.60 9.75
CA ARG A 283 -4.71 16.94 10.02
C ARG A 283 -5.30 16.23 11.23
N TYR A 284 -5.04 14.92 11.37
CA TYR A 284 -5.71 14.06 12.34
C TYR A 284 -4.81 13.58 13.48
N GLN A 285 -3.49 13.78 13.41
CA GLN A 285 -2.54 13.54 14.52
C GLN A 285 -2.63 12.13 15.16
N GLY A 286 -2.90 11.09 14.36
CA GLY A 286 -2.98 9.70 14.84
C GLY A 286 -4.35 9.28 15.39
N ARG A 287 -5.40 10.06 15.15
CA ARG A 287 -6.79 9.67 15.45
C ARG A 287 -7.27 8.55 14.53
N GLN A 288 -8.22 7.76 15.01
CA GLN A 288 -8.97 6.81 14.19
C GLN A 288 -10.13 7.54 13.50
N ILE A 289 -10.16 7.54 12.17
CA ILE A 289 -11.18 8.20 11.35
C ILE A 289 -11.87 7.16 10.47
N PRO A 290 -13.22 7.15 10.36
CA PRO A 290 -13.92 6.28 9.41
C PRO A 290 -13.41 6.48 7.98
N LEU A 291 -13.19 5.39 7.26
CA LEU A 291 -12.67 5.40 5.90
C LEU A 291 -13.58 6.18 4.94
N THR A 292 -14.90 6.08 5.13
CA THR A 292 -15.91 6.89 4.42
C THR A 292 -15.68 8.39 4.59
N GLN A 293 -15.53 8.86 5.83
CA GLN A 293 -15.27 10.27 6.14
C GLN A 293 -13.92 10.74 5.59
N LEU A 294 -12.92 9.86 5.59
CA LEU A 294 -11.58 10.20 5.13
C LEU A 294 -11.49 10.34 3.61
N MET A 295 -12.27 9.52 2.89
CA MET A 295 -12.37 9.54 1.44
C MET A 295 -13.38 10.58 0.92
N ASP A 296 -14.25 11.12 1.80
CA ASP A 296 -15.14 12.24 1.48
C ASP A 296 -14.30 13.51 1.15
N PRO A 297 -14.46 14.11 -0.03
CA PRO A 297 -13.73 15.32 -0.41
C PRO A 297 -14.02 16.55 0.46
N GLU A 298 -15.22 16.64 1.05
CA GLU A 298 -15.62 17.77 1.88
C GLU A 298 -15.16 17.60 3.34
N LEU A 299 -15.18 16.37 3.86
CA LEU A 299 -14.88 16.09 5.28
C LEU A 299 -13.45 15.62 5.51
N GLY A 300 -12.87 14.98 4.51
CA GLY A 300 -11.68 14.15 4.57
C GLY A 300 -10.47 14.75 3.87
N LEU A 301 -9.55 13.88 3.48
CA LEU A 301 -8.38 14.21 2.67
C LEU A 301 -8.55 13.76 1.21
N GLY A 302 -9.47 12.82 0.95
CA GLY A 302 -9.50 12.09 -0.30
C GLY A 302 -8.25 11.20 -0.49
N TYR A 303 -8.08 10.68 -1.70
CA TYR A 303 -6.89 9.92 -2.08
C TYR A 303 -6.58 10.10 -3.57
N GLY A 304 -5.33 10.42 -3.89
CA GLY A 304 -4.94 10.75 -5.28
C GLY A 304 -5.59 12.03 -5.81
N ASN A 305 -5.64 12.18 -7.14
CA ASN A 305 -6.11 13.41 -7.82
C ASN A 305 -7.64 13.49 -7.98
N PHE A 306 -8.40 13.12 -6.95
CA PHE A 306 -9.87 13.16 -7.02
C PHE A 306 -10.44 14.58 -7.10
N GLU A 307 -9.73 15.58 -6.58
CA GLU A 307 -10.19 16.99 -6.56
C GLU A 307 -10.33 17.63 -7.95
N GLN A 308 -9.90 16.98 -9.04
CA GLN A 308 -9.98 17.55 -10.39
C GLN A 308 -11.27 17.25 -11.17
N THR A 309 -12.30 16.60 -10.60
CA THR A 309 -13.67 16.57 -11.18
C THR A 309 -14.71 15.96 -10.22
N PRO A 310 -15.98 16.43 -10.10
CA PRO A 310 -16.69 17.53 -10.78
C PRO A 310 -17.47 18.45 -9.80
N ALA A 311 -16.85 19.51 -9.28
CA ALA A 311 -17.58 20.64 -8.66
C ALA A 311 -17.39 21.97 -9.42
N SER A 312 -16.58 21.97 -10.48
CA SER A 312 -16.31 23.15 -11.33
C SER A 312 -16.98 23.09 -12.70
N SER A 313 -17.84 22.11 -12.98
CA SER A 313 -18.67 22.06 -14.20
C SER A 313 -19.94 22.93 -14.09
N GLN A 314 -19.75 24.19 -13.68
CA GLN A 314 -20.69 25.30 -13.93
C GLN A 314 -19.90 26.53 -14.38
N SER A 315 -19.26 26.45 -15.54
CA SER A 315 -18.81 27.63 -16.29
C SER A 315 -18.67 27.27 -17.78
N PRO A 316 -19.58 27.73 -18.66
CA PRO A 316 -19.61 27.35 -20.09
C PRO A 316 -18.48 27.92 -20.97
N ILE A 317 -17.41 28.51 -20.43
CA ILE A 317 -16.53 29.42 -21.19
C ILE A 317 -15.07 28.94 -21.30
N THR A 318 -14.68 27.84 -20.67
CA THR A 318 -13.32 27.28 -20.87
C THR A 318 -13.36 26.04 -21.75
N PRO A 319 -12.78 26.06 -22.97
CA PRO A 319 -12.71 24.87 -23.81
C PRO A 319 -11.96 23.76 -23.08
N ASN A 320 -12.50 22.54 -23.17
CA ASN A 320 -11.91 21.33 -22.62
C ASN A 320 -10.42 21.27 -22.97
N ARG A 321 -9.58 21.26 -21.94
CA ARG A 321 -8.17 20.89 -22.08
C ARG A 321 -8.16 19.46 -22.64
N PRO A 322 -7.49 19.18 -23.77
CA PRO A 322 -7.54 17.87 -24.38
C PRO A 322 -7.10 16.82 -23.38
N ASP A 323 -7.85 15.71 -23.33
CA ASP A 323 -7.57 14.54 -22.51
C ASP A 323 -6.08 14.24 -22.54
N HIS A 324 -5.44 14.31 -21.38
CA HIS A 324 -4.10 13.74 -21.24
C HIS A 324 -4.21 12.28 -21.66
N PRO A 325 -3.30 11.78 -22.52
CA PRO A 325 -3.33 10.40 -22.95
C PRO A 325 -3.37 9.52 -21.70
N THR A 326 -4.43 8.71 -21.65
CA THR A 326 -4.58 7.51 -20.82
C THR A 326 -3.22 7.04 -20.32
N HIS A 327 -3.06 6.97 -19.00
CA HIS A 327 -1.88 6.46 -18.30
C HIS A 327 -1.17 5.39 -19.13
N GLN A 328 -0.25 5.81 -20.00
CA GLN A 328 0.82 4.97 -20.48
C GLN A 328 1.50 4.51 -19.21
N GLU A 329 1.83 3.23 -19.11
CA GLU A 329 2.63 2.69 -18.02
C GLU A 329 3.83 3.61 -17.81
N VAL A 330 3.68 4.55 -16.88
CA VAL A 330 4.76 5.42 -16.48
C VAL A 330 5.63 4.44 -15.72
N ASN A 331 6.67 3.94 -16.37
CA ASN A 331 7.82 3.40 -15.69
C ASN A 331 8.22 4.49 -14.70
N HIS A 332 7.75 4.35 -13.46
CA HIS A 332 8.08 5.26 -12.38
C HIS A 332 9.58 5.04 -12.19
N HIS A 333 10.38 5.86 -12.86
CA HIS A 333 11.79 6.02 -12.58
C HIS A 333 11.88 6.57 -11.15
N ARG A 334 11.77 5.67 -10.17
CA ARG A 334 12.12 5.98 -8.79
C ARG A 334 13.59 6.41 -8.83
N PRO A 335 13.97 7.50 -8.17
CA PRO A 335 15.39 7.82 -8.00
C PRO A 335 16.01 6.65 -7.23
N ASN A 336 16.74 5.79 -7.95
CA ASN A 336 17.41 4.65 -7.36
C ASN A 336 18.32 5.18 -6.24
N SER A 337 18.12 4.70 -5.02
CA SER A 337 19.10 4.92 -3.96
C SER A 337 20.40 4.26 -4.41
N PHE A 338 21.36 5.06 -4.85
CA PHE A 338 22.60 4.61 -5.46
C PHE A 338 23.37 3.72 -4.48
N ASN A 339 23.33 2.39 -4.67
CA ASN A 339 24.38 1.54 -4.17
C ASN A 339 25.59 1.70 -5.10
N THR A 340 26.39 2.72 -4.82
CA THR A 340 27.49 3.17 -5.70
C THR A 340 28.46 2.05 -6.04
N LYS A 341 28.74 1.12 -5.11
CA LYS A 341 29.66 0.00 -5.34
C LYS A 341 29.07 -1.08 -6.24
N PHE A 342 27.84 -1.52 -5.99
CA PHE A 342 27.19 -2.53 -6.84
C PHE A 342 27.06 -2.02 -8.29
N ASN A 343 26.64 -0.77 -8.46
CA ASN A 343 26.50 -0.16 -9.78
C ASN A 343 27.85 0.00 -10.50
N GLN A 344 28.93 0.35 -9.77
CA GLN A 344 30.28 0.41 -10.33
C GLN A 344 30.75 -0.95 -10.85
N MET A 345 30.54 -2.02 -10.07
CA MET A 345 30.92 -3.38 -10.49
C MET A 345 30.08 -3.86 -11.68
N LEU A 346 28.78 -3.58 -11.66
CA LEU A 346 27.88 -3.90 -12.77
C LEU A 346 28.31 -3.16 -14.05
N LEU A 347 28.70 -1.89 -13.94
CA LEU A 347 29.23 -1.11 -15.06
C LEU A 347 30.57 -1.67 -15.57
N GLN A 348 31.48 -2.09 -14.69
CA GLN A 348 32.73 -2.74 -15.09
C GLN A 348 32.48 -4.03 -15.88
N LYS A 349 31.56 -4.88 -15.41
CA LYS A 349 31.16 -6.10 -16.11
C LYS A 349 30.44 -5.81 -17.44
N LEU A 350 29.65 -4.73 -17.50
CA LEU A 350 29.00 -4.29 -18.73
C LEU A 350 30.03 -3.83 -19.78
N ILE A 351 31.10 -3.14 -19.35
CA ILE A 351 32.21 -2.74 -20.22
C ILE A 351 33.05 -3.94 -20.67
N SER A 352 33.28 -4.93 -19.80
CA SER A 352 34.06 -6.12 -20.17
C SER A 352 33.37 -7.00 -21.22
N GLY A 353 32.06 -6.83 -21.41
CA GLY A 353 31.25 -7.65 -22.31
C GLY A 353 30.96 -9.06 -21.78
N GLY A 354 30.13 -9.80 -22.51
CA GLY A 354 29.74 -11.18 -22.17
C GLY A 354 28.55 -11.29 -21.20
N VAL A 355 28.32 -12.50 -20.69
CA VAL A 355 27.25 -12.79 -19.71
C VAL A 355 27.68 -12.29 -18.34
N ILE A 356 26.79 -11.56 -17.65
CA ILE A 356 27.04 -11.06 -16.30
C ILE A 356 26.49 -12.06 -15.28
N ASP A 357 27.36 -12.83 -14.61
CA ASP A 357 26.96 -13.64 -13.46
C ASP A 357 27.05 -12.83 -12.16
N LEU A 358 25.89 -12.52 -11.58
CA LEU A 358 25.78 -11.77 -10.34
C LEU A 358 26.26 -12.58 -9.12
N SER A 359 26.39 -13.90 -9.22
CA SER A 359 26.87 -14.75 -8.14
C SER A 359 28.40 -14.70 -7.94
N GLU A 360 29.14 -14.24 -8.95
CA GLU A 360 30.60 -14.02 -8.88
C GLU A 360 31.00 -12.69 -8.26
N LEU A 361 30.07 -11.75 -8.14
CA LEU A 361 30.38 -10.42 -7.60
C LEU A 361 30.82 -10.60 -6.14
N PRO A 362 32.03 -10.15 -5.71
CA PRO A 362 32.51 -10.32 -4.34
C PRO A 362 31.56 -9.65 -3.34
N VAL A 363 30.69 -10.46 -2.76
CA VAL A 363 29.66 -10.05 -1.81
C VAL A 363 30.24 -9.82 -0.40
N ASP A 364 31.41 -10.40 -0.12
CA ASP A 364 31.97 -10.54 1.23
C ASP A 364 32.46 -9.22 1.86
N GLN A 365 32.86 -8.21 1.07
CA GLN A 365 33.21 -6.90 1.63
C GLN A 365 31.98 -6.08 2.05
N ALA A 366 30.78 -6.48 1.62
CA ALA A 366 29.53 -5.84 2.04
C ALA A 366 29.03 -6.38 3.39
N GLU A 367 29.51 -7.52 3.91
CA GLU A 367 29.14 -8.00 5.25
C GLU A 367 29.61 -7.08 6.38
N GLN A 368 30.79 -6.45 6.25
CA GLN A 368 31.24 -5.41 7.20
C GLN A 368 30.35 -4.17 7.14
N THR A 369 29.84 -3.83 5.95
CA THR A 369 28.87 -2.73 5.77
C THR A 369 27.47 -3.13 6.28
N ARG A 370 27.12 -4.41 6.22
CA ARG A 370 25.87 -5.01 6.73
C ARG A 370 25.82 -5.04 8.26
N LYS A 371 26.96 -5.26 8.92
CA LYS A 371 27.10 -5.13 10.38
C LYS A 371 27.12 -3.68 10.87
N GLN A 372 27.56 -2.73 10.04
CA GLN A 372 27.59 -1.30 10.38
C GLN A 372 26.28 -0.55 10.07
N ARG A 373 25.49 -1.00 9.08
CA ARG A 373 24.18 -0.43 8.75
C ARG A 373 23.07 -1.26 9.39
N GLN A 374 22.55 -0.85 10.54
CA GLN A 374 21.30 -1.34 11.10
C GLN A 374 20.11 -0.97 10.18
N LYS A 375 20.02 -1.54 8.98
CA LYS A 375 18.81 -1.42 8.15
C LYS A 375 17.78 -2.41 8.65
N LYS A 376 16.54 -1.93 8.87
CA LYS A 376 15.36 -2.76 9.17
C LYS A 376 15.34 -3.93 8.18
N PRO A 377 15.22 -5.19 8.63
CA PRO A 377 15.16 -6.32 7.73
C PRO A 377 13.99 -6.12 6.76
N VAL A 378 14.23 -6.41 5.48
CA VAL A 378 13.18 -6.31 4.47
C VAL A 378 12.13 -7.38 4.72
N THR A 379 10.87 -6.96 4.70
CA THR A 379 9.71 -7.82 4.93
C THR A 379 9.18 -8.32 3.60
N LEU A 380 9.05 -9.65 3.47
CA LEU A 380 8.44 -10.29 2.32
C LEU A 380 6.95 -10.56 2.61
N PRO A 381 6.09 -10.61 1.58
CA PRO A 381 4.74 -11.14 1.73
C PRO A 381 4.78 -12.63 2.09
N ASN A 382 3.79 -13.09 2.88
CA ASN A 382 3.69 -14.49 3.29
C ASN A 382 3.59 -15.46 2.12
N THR A 383 3.03 -15.04 0.99
CA THR A 383 3.04 -15.79 -0.27
C THR A 383 3.41 -14.89 -1.43
N LEU A 384 4.15 -15.42 -2.40
CA LEU A 384 4.54 -14.74 -3.64
C LEU A 384 4.62 -15.71 -4.81
N SER A 385 4.59 -15.19 -6.03
CA SER A 385 4.62 -16.00 -7.25
C SER A 385 5.86 -15.72 -8.09
N ALA A 386 6.42 -16.78 -8.67
CA ALA A 386 7.49 -16.76 -9.65
C ALA A 386 6.94 -17.24 -11.01
N VAL A 387 6.97 -16.38 -12.02
CA VAL A 387 6.61 -16.70 -13.40
C VAL A 387 7.89 -16.90 -14.20
N PHE A 388 8.06 -18.07 -14.81
CA PHE A 388 9.30 -18.43 -15.50
C PHE A 388 9.07 -19.43 -16.64
N HIS A 389 10.09 -19.65 -17.46
CA HIS A 389 10.19 -20.81 -18.35
C HIS A 389 11.57 -21.46 -18.21
N ARG A 390 11.74 -22.65 -18.80
CA ARG A 390 13.00 -23.38 -18.78
C ARG A 390 13.78 -23.12 -20.06
N TYR A 391 15.10 -23.05 -19.94
CA TYR A 391 16.04 -23.02 -21.05
C TYR A 391 17.23 -23.89 -20.69
N GLN A 392 17.39 -25.05 -21.34
CA GLN A 392 18.35 -26.08 -20.95
C GLN A 392 18.20 -26.41 -19.44
N ASP A 393 19.27 -26.33 -18.66
CA ASP A 393 19.29 -26.51 -17.21
C ASP A 393 19.01 -25.22 -16.41
N GLN A 394 18.71 -24.12 -17.10
CA GLN A 394 18.48 -22.81 -16.50
C GLN A 394 16.99 -22.45 -16.41
N VAL A 395 16.70 -21.52 -15.49
CA VAL A 395 15.37 -20.97 -15.25
C VAL A 395 15.36 -19.50 -15.68
N VAL A 396 14.54 -19.17 -16.68
CA VAL A 396 14.41 -17.80 -17.17
C VAL A 396 13.26 -17.10 -16.45
N LEU A 397 13.60 -16.16 -15.57
CA LEU A 397 12.61 -15.42 -14.80
C LEU A 397 11.93 -14.38 -15.67
N THR A 398 10.59 -14.39 -15.67
CA THR A 398 9.75 -13.38 -16.33
C THR A 398 9.22 -12.37 -15.32
N ALA A 399 8.73 -12.85 -14.18
CA ALA A 399 8.26 -12.02 -13.07
C ALA A 399 8.45 -12.76 -11.76
N LEU A 400 8.71 -12.02 -10.68
CA LEU A 400 8.84 -12.57 -9.32
C LEU A 400 8.32 -11.55 -8.32
N GLY A 401 7.35 -11.95 -7.49
CA GLY A 401 6.79 -11.10 -6.45
C GLY A 401 5.26 -11.17 -6.36
N GLY A 402 4.64 -10.02 -6.13
CA GLY A 402 3.23 -9.84 -5.79
C GLY A 402 2.99 -9.82 -4.28
N ALA A 403 1.99 -9.05 -3.83
CA ALA A 403 1.60 -8.97 -2.42
C ALA A 403 0.94 -10.27 -1.89
N THR A 404 0.49 -11.12 -2.81
CA THR A 404 -0.05 -12.45 -2.56
C THR A 404 0.14 -13.30 -3.81
N ALA A 405 0.41 -14.59 -3.64
CA ALA A 405 0.45 -15.54 -4.74
C ALA A 405 -0.93 -15.71 -5.43
N THR A 406 -2.01 -15.45 -4.67
CA THR A 406 -3.40 -15.57 -5.17
C THR A 406 -3.77 -14.55 -6.24
N ALA A 407 -3.01 -13.47 -6.39
CA ALA A 407 -3.24 -12.44 -7.41
C ALA A 407 -3.26 -13.02 -8.83
N ILE A 408 -2.37 -13.96 -9.15
CA ILE A 408 -2.31 -14.59 -10.48
C ILE A 408 -3.31 -15.76 -10.60
N LEU A 409 -3.57 -16.46 -9.49
CA LEU A 409 -4.36 -17.69 -9.46
C LEU A 409 -5.87 -17.45 -9.44
N GLY A 410 -6.33 -16.33 -8.86
CA GLY A 410 -7.73 -16.14 -8.54
C GLY A 410 -8.70 -16.27 -9.72
N ARG A 411 -8.33 -15.77 -10.89
CA ARG A 411 -9.16 -15.89 -12.12
C ARG A 411 -9.37 -17.32 -12.61
N PHE A 412 -8.53 -18.26 -12.17
CA PHE A 412 -8.61 -19.68 -12.54
C PHE A 412 -9.35 -20.52 -11.50
N THR A 413 -9.67 -19.95 -10.34
CA THR A 413 -10.42 -20.65 -9.30
C THR A 413 -11.81 -21.12 -9.73
N PRO A 414 -12.53 -20.47 -10.67
CA PRO A 414 -13.79 -21.01 -11.17
C PRO A 414 -13.64 -22.20 -12.13
N CYS A 415 -12.44 -22.49 -12.66
CA CYS A 415 -12.23 -23.56 -13.65
C CYS A 415 -12.42 -24.96 -13.05
N CYS A 416 -11.83 -25.25 -11.89
CA CYS A 416 -11.99 -26.55 -11.24
C CYS A 416 -11.65 -26.51 -9.75
N LYS A 417 -12.15 -27.52 -9.01
CA LYS A 417 -11.98 -27.60 -7.55
C LYS A 417 -10.53 -27.72 -7.11
N ALA A 418 -9.67 -28.33 -7.91
CA ALA A 418 -8.25 -28.47 -7.60
C ALA A 418 -7.53 -27.11 -7.56
N ILE A 419 -7.77 -26.25 -8.56
CA ILE A 419 -7.20 -24.90 -8.59
C ILE A 419 -7.79 -24.03 -7.48
N GLU A 420 -9.10 -24.12 -7.21
CA GLU A 420 -9.72 -23.43 -6.08
C GLU A 420 -9.07 -23.82 -4.75
N SER A 421 -8.85 -25.13 -4.53
CA SER A 421 -8.26 -25.65 -3.29
C SER A 421 -6.81 -25.18 -3.13
N TYR A 422 -6.03 -25.20 -4.22
CA TYR A 422 -4.67 -24.69 -4.22
C TYR A 422 -4.58 -23.18 -3.89
N ALA A 423 -5.45 -22.37 -4.50
CA ALA A 423 -5.50 -20.93 -4.19
C ALA A 423 -5.96 -20.65 -2.74
N ARG A 424 -6.89 -21.46 -2.21
CA ARG A 424 -7.36 -21.39 -0.82
C ARG A 424 -6.27 -21.77 0.17
N GLU A 425 -5.47 -22.80 -0.10
CA GLU A 425 -4.32 -23.19 0.72
C GLU A 425 -3.32 -22.02 0.87
N LEU A 426 -3.02 -21.32 -0.22
CA LEU A 426 -2.14 -20.14 -0.18
C LEU A 426 -2.72 -19.01 0.66
N ALA A 427 -4.03 -18.72 0.51
CA ALA A 427 -4.70 -17.72 1.34
C ALA A 427 -4.74 -18.12 2.83
N GLU A 428 -4.88 -19.40 3.14
CA GLU A 428 -4.83 -19.91 4.52
C GLU A 428 -3.45 -19.75 5.16
N ILE A 429 -2.36 -19.91 4.39
CA ILE A 429 -1.00 -19.67 4.90
C ILE A 429 -0.84 -18.22 5.36
N GLU A 430 -1.36 -17.25 4.60
CA GLU A 430 -1.34 -15.83 4.98
C GLU A 430 -2.12 -15.58 6.28
N GLN A 431 -3.34 -16.14 6.37
CA GLN A 431 -4.22 -15.97 7.53
C GLN A 431 -3.63 -16.63 8.79
N LYS A 432 -3.09 -17.85 8.68
CA LYS A 432 -2.46 -18.58 9.80
C LYS A 432 -1.18 -17.90 10.30
N ALA A 433 -0.46 -17.18 9.43
CA ALA A 433 0.75 -16.46 9.82
C ALA A 433 0.45 -15.22 10.70
N SER A 434 -0.77 -14.67 10.68
CA SER A 434 -1.16 -13.50 11.47
C SER A 434 -2.59 -13.66 12.03
N PRO A 435 -2.81 -14.47 13.09
CA PRO A 435 -4.14 -14.86 13.56
C PRO A 435 -4.98 -13.71 14.15
N ASP A 436 -4.34 -12.64 14.60
CA ASP A 436 -4.99 -11.43 15.12
C ASP A 436 -5.47 -10.47 14.02
N ILE A 437 -5.24 -10.82 12.76
CA ILE A 437 -5.53 -10.02 11.58
C ILE A 437 -6.66 -10.66 10.78
N ILE A 438 -7.53 -9.82 10.24
CA ILE A 438 -8.54 -10.24 9.27
C ILE A 438 -8.07 -9.84 7.87
N PHE A 439 -7.80 -10.82 7.04
CA PHE A 439 -7.62 -10.62 5.61
C PHE A 439 -8.99 -10.61 4.92
N PHE A 440 -9.18 -9.71 3.97
CA PHE A 440 -10.45 -9.61 3.25
C PHE A 440 -10.26 -9.36 1.76
N ASP A 441 -11.19 -9.90 0.98
CA ASP A 441 -11.26 -9.77 -0.47
C ASP A 441 -11.93 -8.45 -0.87
N ILE A 442 -11.37 -7.72 -1.82
CA ILE A 442 -12.03 -6.52 -2.37
C ILE A 442 -12.85 -6.91 -3.60
N ALA A 443 -14.16 -7.02 -3.43
CA ALA A 443 -15.08 -7.25 -4.54
C ALA A 443 -15.43 -5.89 -5.17
N TYR A 444 -14.95 -5.65 -6.38
CA TYR A 444 -15.12 -4.38 -7.09
C TYR A 444 -15.43 -4.66 -8.56
N GLN A 445 -16.45 -3.98 -9.07
CA GLN A 445 -16.90 -4.09 -10.45
C GLN A 445 -17.18 -2.70 -11.01
N SER A 446 -16.64 -2.38 -12.18
CA SER A 446 -16.88 -1.09 -12.82
C SER A 446 -16.68 -1.07 -14.33
N GLU A 447 -15.89 -1.99 -14.87
CA GLU A 447 -15.49 -2.04 -16.27
C GLU A 447 -15.85 -3.41 -16.84
N ALA A 448 -17.06 -3.55 -17.39
CA ALA A 448 -17.56 -4.80 -17.96
C ALA A 448 -16.53 -5.48 -18.91
N ALA A 449 -15.78 -4.69 -19.71
CA ALA A 449 -14.79 -5.23 -20.64
C ALA A 449 -13.58 -5.91 -19.97
N VAL A 450 -13.20 -5.50 -18.76
CA VAL A 450 -11.99 -5.98 -18.06
C VAL A 450 -12.35 -6.92 -16.90
N ASP A 451 -13.55 -6.76 -16.34
CA ASP A 451 -14.03 -7.49 -15.17
C ASP A 451 -14.16 -9.01 -15.40
N ASN A 452 -14.08 -9.49 -16.64
CA ASN A 452 -14.00 -10.92 -16.93
C ASN A 452 -12.78 -11.56 -16.26
N ILE A 453 -11.65 -10.84 -16.22
CA ILE A 453 -10.41 -11.29 -15.57
C ILE A 453 -10.55 -11.26 -14.03
N ASN A 454 -11.51 -10.48 -13.52
CA ASN A 454 -11.70 -10.28 -12.10
C ASN A 454 -12.58 -11.36 -11.44
N ARG A 455 -13.36 -12.13 -12.24
CA ARG A 455 -14.22 -13.22 -11.77
C ARG A 455 -13.43 -14.28 -11.01
N ARG A 456 -13.86 -14.60 -9.78
CA ARG A 456 -13.15 -15.55 -8.91
C ARG A 456 -14.03 -16.15 -7.81
N LYS A 457 -13.57 -17.27 -7.23
CA LYS A 457 -14.11 -17.79 -5.98
C LYS A 457 -13.60 -16.97 -4.80
N GLN A 458 -14.38 -16.95 -3.72
CA GLN A 458 -14.00 -16.29 -2.47
C GLN A 458 -12.88 -17.09 -1.77
N LEU A 459 -11.73 -16.44 -1.56
CA LEU A 459 -10.54 -17.07 -0.97
C LEU A 459 -10.30 -16.69 0.51
N TYR A 460 -10.73 -15.51 0.93
CA TYR A 460 -10.53 -14.99 2.30
C TYR A 460 -11.83 -15.01 3.12
N SER A 461 -11.71 -14.99 4.45
CA SER A 461 -12.85 -15.11 5.38
C SER A 461 -13.86 -13.97 5.31
N TYR A 462 -13.49 -12.81 4.77
CA TYR A 462 -14.38 -11.66 4.60
C TYR A 462 -14.22 -11.06 3.21
N GLU A 463 -15.21 -10.28 2.79
CA GLU A 463 -15.14 -9.46 1.59
C GLU A 463 -15.69 -8.05 1.85
N LEU A 464 -15.15 -7.07 1.14
CA LEU A 464 -15.69 -5.72 1.05
C LEU A 464 -16.23 -5.51 -0.37
N PRO A 465 -17.56 -5.55 -0.58
CA PRO A 465 -18.16 -5.21 -1.86
C PRO A 465 -18.12 -3.69 -2.08
N LEU A 466 -17.72 -3.25 -3.26
CA LEU A 466 -17.73 -1.85 -3.70
C LEU A 466 -18.56 -1.78 -4.98
N LEU A 467 -19.76 -1.19 -4.88
CA LEU A 467 -20.69 -0.99 -6.01
C LEU A 467 -21.15 -2.29 -6.69
N CYS A 468 -21.13 -3.41 -5.96
CA CYS A 468 -21.58 -4.71 -6.45
C CYS A 468 -22.33 -5.49 -5.37
N TRP A 469 -22.99 -6.57 -5.78
CA TRP A 469 -23.60 -7.53 -4.88
C TRP A 469 -22.55 -8.39 -4.16
N SER A 470 -22.90 -8.88 -2.97
CA SER A 470 -22.08 -9.74 -2.13
C SER A 470 -22.83 -11.03 -1.77
N ASP A 471 -22.25 -12.18 -2.13
CA ASP A 471 -22.75 -13.48 -1.71
C ASP A 471 -22.26 -13.89 -0.31
N HIS A 472 -21.32 -13.15 0.28
CA HIS A 472 -20.92 -13.35 1.66
C HIS A 472 -22.08 -13.12 2.65
N PRO A 473 -22.21 -13.91 3.72
CA PRO A 473 -23.28 -13.71 4.72
C PRO A 473 -23.12 -12.40 5.50
N HIS A 474 -21.88 -11.96 5.74
CA HIS A 474 -21.56 -10.77 6.51
C HIS A 474 -20.48 -9.94 5.82
N PRO A 475 -20.78 -9.24 4.71
CA PRO A 475 -19.80 -8.38 4.05
C PRO A 475 -19.34 -7.26 4.97
N LEU A 476 -18.08 -6.84 4.83
CA LEU A 476 -17.57 -5.66 5.47
C LEU A 476 -18.25 -4.41 4.88
N ARG A 477 -18.37 -3.37 5.71
CA ARG A 477 -18.89 -2.08 5.30
C ARG A 477 -17.81 -1.04 5.42
N LEU A 478 -17.78 -0.11 4.47
CA LEU A 478 -16.74 0.89 4.38
C LEU A 478 -16.74 1.82 5.61
N ASN A 479 -17.93 2.15 6.12
CA ASN A 479 -18.09 2.98 7.32
C ASN A 479 -17.70 2.26 8.62
N ASP A 480 -17.50 0.93 8.58
CA ASP A 480 -17.04 0.15 9.72
C ASP A 480 -15.51 0.03 9.78
N ILE A 481 -14.83 0.45 8.70
CA ILE A 481 -13.37 0.49 8.61
C ILE A 481 -12.89 1.85 9.12
N LEU A 482 -12.12 1.84 10.20
CA LEU A 482 -11.41 2.99 10.73
C LEU A 482 -9.98 2.99 10.19
N VAL A 483 -9.45 4.18 9.95
CA VAL A 483 -8.08 4.40 9.50
C VAL A 483 -7.33 5.18 10.58
N THR A 484 -6.15 4.71 10.93
CA THR A 484 -5.18 5.46 11.75
C THR A 484 -3.77 5.29 11.18
N ILE A 485 -2.84 6.10 11.65
CA ILE A 485 -1.43 6.02 11.26
C ILE A 485 -0.57 5.78 12.49
N GLU A 486 0.13 4.64 12.49
CA GLU A 486 1.07 4.27 13.54
C GLU A 486 2.43 3.93 12.94
N GLY A 487 3.49 4.52 13.47
CA GLY A 487 4.86 4.25 12.99
C GLY A 487 5.09 4.56 11.51
N GLY A 488 4.31 5.47 10.92
CA GLY A 488 4.35 5.79 9.49
C GLY A 488 3.59 4.81 8.59
N GLN A 489 2.80 3.89 9.16
CA GLN A 489 1.98 2.93 8.42
C GLN A 489 0.50 3.27 8.55
N VAL A 490 -0.25 3.13 7.46
CA VAL A 490 -1.70 3.07 7.51
C VAL A 490 -2.14 1.76 8.17
N ILE A 491 -2.98 1.88 9.20
CA ILE A 491 -3.61 0.77 9.92
C ILE A 491 -5.12 0.86 9.68
N LEU A 492 -5.68 -0.21 9.10
CA LEU A 492 -7.13 -0.39 8.97
C LEU A 492 -7.63 -1.19 10.16
N LEU A 493 -8.68 -0.72 10.81
CA LEU A 493 -9.31 -1.36 11.96
C LEU A 493 -10.80 -1.56 11.69
N CYS A 494 -11.38 -2.68 12.09
CA CYS A 494 -12.81 -2.90 12.01
C CYS A 494 -13.48 -2.57 13.34
N LYS A 495 -14.35 -1.55 13.37
CA LYS A 495 -15.00 -1.10 14.61
C LYS A 495 -15.93 -2.17 15.22
N THR A 496 -16.53 -3.03 14.40
CA THR A 496 -17.46 -4.08 14.84
C THR A 496 -16.76 -5.36 15.26
N LEU A 497 -15.62 -5.69 14.64
CA LEU A 497 -14.88 -6.93 14.91
C LEU A 497 -13.70 -6.75 15.88
N GLY A 498 -13.30 -5.53 16.21
CA GLY A 498 -12.22 -5.31 17.17
C GLY A 498 -10.82 -5.62 16.62
N LYS A 499 -10.67 -5.84 15.31
CA LYS A 499 -9.44 -6.37 14.69
C LYS A 499 -8.88 -5.49 13.58
N ARG A 500 -7.57 -5.60 13.36
CA ARG A 500 -6.89 -5.01 12.20
C ARG A 500 -7.27 -5.75 10.91
N LEU A 501 -7.46 -4.99 9.85
CA LEU A 501 -7.82 -5.49 8.52
C LEU A 501 -6.63 -5.38 7.56
N ILE A 502 -6.49 -6.37 6.66
CA ILE A 502 -5.54 -6.33 5.54
C ILE A 502 -6.28 -6.65 4.23
N PRO A 503 -6.30 -5.71 3.27
CA PRO A 503 -6.94 -5.92 1.98
C PRO A 503 -6.14 -6.87 1.09
N ARG A 504 -6.86 -7.67 0.29
CA ARG A 504 -6.31 -8.55 -0.75
C ARG A 504 -7.13 -8.50 -2.02
N ILE A 505 -6.44 -8.62 -3.15
CA ILE A 505 -7.04 -8.70 -4.49
C ILE A 505 -6.50 -9.96 -5.15
N PRO A 506 -7.20 -11.10 -5.01
CA PRO A 506 -6.87 -12.32 -5.71
C PRO A 506 -7.28 -12.24 -7.19
N SER A 507 -6.71 -11.28 -7.90
CA SER A 507 -6.96 -11.03 -9.32
C SER A 507 -5.77 -10.30 -9.93
N ALA A 508 -5.49 -10.59 -11.21
CA ALA A 508 -4.47 -9.90 -11.99
C ALA A 508 -5.00 -8.58 -12.59
N TYR A 509 -6.11 -8.06 -12.05
CA TYR A 509 -6.70 -6.78 -12.44
C TYR A 509 -5.72 -5.65 -12.11
N ASN A 510 -5.38 -4.85 -13.13
CA ASN A 510 -4.55 -3.66 -12.93
C ASN A 510 -5.40 -2.57 -12.28
N TYR A 511 -5.30 -2.45 -10.96
CA TYR A 511 -6.11 -1.53 -10.18
C TYR A 511 -5.85 -0.04 -10.46
N LEU A 512 -4.72 0.30 -11.10
CA LEU A 512 -4.40 1.68 -11.52
C LEU A 512 -5.34 2.19 -12.62
N ARG A 513 -6.10 1.30 -13.28
CA ARG A 513 -7.11 1.67 -14.28
C ARG A 513 -8.36 2.32 -13.67
N SER A 514 -8.68 1.97 -12.43
CA SER A 514 -9.87 2.49 -11.76
C SER A 514 -9.64 3.94 -11.32
N SER A 515 -10.65 4.79 -11.53
CA SER A 515 -10.69 6.14 -11.00
C SER A 515 -11.24 6.23 -9.57
N LEU A 516 -11.73 5.13 -8.98
CA LEU A 516 -12.33 5.13 -7.63
C LEU A 516 -11.24 5.24 -6.54
N PRO A 517 -11.14 6.36 -5.79
CA PRO A 517 -10.05 6.59 -4.85
C PRO A 517 -9.95 5.55 -3.74
N VAL A 518 -11.10 5.18 -3.15
CA VAL A 518 -11.12 4.23 -2.04
C VAL A 518 -10.68 2.84 -2.45
N TYR A 519 -10.98 2.43 -3.69
CA TYR A 519 -10.50 1.18 -4.24
C TYR A 519 -8.98 1.22 -4.39
N ARG A 520 -8.43 2.25 -5.06
CA ARG A 520 -6.97 2.45 -5.19
C ARG A 520 -6.25 2.51 -3.84
N PHE A 521 -6.82 3.22 -2.87
CA PHE A 521 -6.28 3.31 -1.51
C PHE A 521 -6.13 1.94 -0.85
N LEU A 522 -7.18 1.13 -0.89
CA LEU A 522 -7.15 -0.24 -0.35
C LEU A 522 -6.18 -1.14 -1.13
N CYS A 523 -6.07 -0.96 -2.45
CA CYS A 523 -5.10 -1.66 -3.28
C CYS A 523 -3.66 -1.34 -2.89
N ASP A 524 -3.33 -0.08 -2.66
CA ASP A 524 -1.95 0.32 -2.32
C ASP A 524 -1.51 -0.23 -0.95
N ILE A 525 -2.44 -0.26 0.02
CA ILE A 525 -2.20 -0.81 1.38
C ILE A 525 -1.75 -2.27 1.33
N GLN A 526 -2.19 -3.07 0.36
CA GLN A 526 -1.82 -4.49 0.27
C GLN A 526 -0.30 -4.71 0.21
N SER A 527 0.43 -3.72 -0.32
CA SER A 527 1.88 -3.72 -0.58
C SER A 527 2.69 -2.90 0.44
N GLN A 528 2.03 -2.18 1.35
CA GLN A 528 2.67 -1.25 2.29
C GLN A 528 3.74 -1.95 3.13
N ASP A 529 4.94 -1.37 3.14
CA ASP A 529 6.12 -1.86 3.87
C ASP A 529 6.57 -3.29 3.48
N LEU A 530 6.08 -3.81 2.36
CA LEU A 530 6.50 -5.07 1.78
C LEU A 530 7.40 -4.86 0.57
N HIS A 531 8.26 -5.83 0.33
CA HIS A 531 8.96 -5.97 -0.93
C HIS A 531 8.20 -6.93 -1.83
N VAL A 532 7.55 -6.40 -2.86
CA VAL A 532 6.62 -7.15 -3.71
C VAL A 532 7.11 -7.27 -5.16
N ASP A 533 8.26 -6.72 -5.51
CA ASP A 533 8.83 -6.82 -6.85
C ASP A 533 10.32 -7.12 -6.80
N PHE A 534 10.73 -8.18 -7.48
CA PHE A 534 12.10 -8.67 -7.58
C PHE A 534 12.60 -8.69 -9.03
N HIS A 535 11.99 -7.89 -9.90
CA HIS A 535 12.39 -7.75 -11.29
C HIS A 535 13.72 -7.00 -11.42
N PHE A 536 14.68 -7.60 -12.13
CA PHE A 536 15.95 -6.98 -12.43
C PHE A 536 16.03 -6.62 -13.92
N SER A 537 16.36 -5.37 -14.21
CA SER A 537 16.52 -4.86 -15.57
C SER A 537 17.68 -3.88 -15.65
N LEU A 538 18.65 -4.17 -16.52
CA LEU A 538 19.75 -3.26 -16.82
C LEU A 538 19.24 -1.96 -17.45
N ASN A 539 18.17 -2.00 -18.25
CA ASN A 539 17.56 -0.83 -18.85
C ASN A 539 16.99 0.14 -17.79
N ASN A 540 16.51 -0.38 -16.65
CA ASN A 540 16.05 0.48 -15.56
C ASN A 540 17.21 1.16 -14.80
N LEU A 541 18.40 0.55 -14.81
CA LEU A 541 19.59 1.07 -14.15
C LEU A 541 20.40 2.02 -15.07
N PHE A 542 20.50 1.67 -16.35
CA PHE A 542 21.28 2.36 -17.38
C PHE A 542 20.43 2.49 -18.66
N PRO A 543 19.45 3.40 -18.70
CA PRO A 543 18.55 3.51 -19.83
C PRO A 543 19.26 3.97 -21.12
N GLY A 544 18.77 3.53 -22.27
CA GLY A 544 19.17 4.02 -23.59
C GLY A 544 20.40 3.35 -24.24
N LEU A 545 20.87 2.22 -23.71
CA LEU A 545 21.97 1.47 -24.34
C LEU A 545 21.50 0.71 -25.59
N SER A 546 22.38 0.58 -26.58
CA SER A 546 22.12 -0.21 -27.80
C SER A 546 22.10 -1.71 -27.55
N HIS A 547 22.76 -2.17 -26.49
CA HIS A 547 22.84 -3.57 -26.10
C HIS A 547 22.84 -3.70 -24.59
N TYR A 548 22.09 -4.67 -24.09
CA TYR A 548 22.12 -5.14 -22.72
C TYR A 548 22.54 -6.61 -22.71
N PRO A 549 23.65 -6.99 -22.06
CA PRO A 549 24.06 -8.38 -21.96
C PRO A 549 23.09 -9.22 -21.12
N ARG A 550 23.12 -10.54 -21.31
CA ARG A 550 22.41 -11.48 -20.46
C ARG A 550 22.95 -11.41 -19.04
N VAL A 551 22.06 -11.40 -18.06
CA VAL A 551 22.38 -11.39 -16.64
C VAL A 551 21.85 -12.63 -15.96
N THR A 552 22.72 -13.33 -15.25
CA THR A 552 22.42 -14.57 -14.53
C THR A 552 22.71 -14.44 -13.04
N TYR A 553 22.10 -15.33 -12.26
CA TYR A 553 22.44 -15.56 -10.87
C TYR A 553 22.33 -17.07 -10.61
N LYS A 554 23.48 -17.76 -10.53
CA LYS A 554 23.53 -19.23 -10.51
C LYS A 554 22.81 -19.81 -11.75
N ASN A 555 21.83 -20.68 -11.56
CA ASN A 555 21.05 -21.25 -12.67
C ASN A 555 19.88 -20.36 -13.16
N LEU A 556 19.73 -19.16 -12.61
CA LEU A 556 18.63 -18.25 -12.98
C LEU A 556 19.13 -17.26 -14.03
N ILE A 557 18.40 -17.12 -15.14
CA ILE A 557 18.53 -15.96 -16.03
C ILE A 557 17.54 -14.91 -15.54
N VAL A 558 18.06 -13.82 -14.96
CA VAL A 558 17.26 -12.75 -14.35
C VAL A 558 16.95 -11.62 -15.34
N SER A 559 17.77 -11.47 -16.38
CA SER A 559 17.56 -10.53 -17.48
C SER A 559 18.15 -11.11 -18.77
N PRO A 560 17.34 -11.49 -19.78
CA PRO A 560 17.83 -11.93 -21.08
C PRO A 560 18.58 -10.81 -21.81
N ALA A 561 19.50 -11.15 -22.73
CA ALA A 561 20.15 -10.12 -23.52
C ALA A 561 19.13 -9.37 -24.39
N SER A 562 19.32 -8.06 -24.55
CA SER A 562 18.43 -7.17 -25.29
C SER A 562 19.21 -6.29 -26.26
N TYR A 563 18.69 -6.07 -27.46
CA TYR A 563 19.36 -5.35 -28.54
C TYR A 563 18.42 -4.30 -29.14
N LEU A 564 18.87 -3.05 -29.21
CA LEU A 564 18.14 -1.99 -29.89
C LEU A 564 18.33 -2.12 -31.40
N VAL A 565 17.24 -2.31 -32.14
CA VAL A 565 17.27 -2.34 -33.60
C VAL A 565 17.53 -0.92 -34.12
N PRO A 566 18.66 -0.67 -34.81
CA PRO A 566 18.98 0.65 -35.32
C PRO A 566 18.03 1.02 -36.47
N HIS A 567 17.80 2.32 -36.66
CA HIS A 567 16.91 2.81 -37.73
C HIS A 567 17.36 2.34 -39.12
N THR A 568 18.66 2.20 -39.36
CA THR A 568 19.22 1.69 -40.62
C THR A 568 18.80 0.26 -40.92
N ALA A 569 18.66 -0.59 -39.90
CA ALA A 569 18.19 -1.97 -40.06
C ALA A 569 16.67 -2.06 -40.28
N GLN A 570 15.91 -0.98 -40.08
CA GLN A 570 14.44 -0.97 -40.23
C GLN A 570 13.98 -0.58 -41.65
N LEU A 571 14.92 -0.25 -42.55
CA LEU A 571 14.61 0.23 -43.90
C LEU A 571 13.95 -0.86 -44.75
N SER A 572 14.55 -2.05 -44.79
CA SER A 572 14.07 -3.21 -45.54
C SER A 572 14.28 -4.52 -44.77
N PRO A 573 13.56 -5.62 -45.10
CA PRO A 573 13.80 -6.94 -44.52
C PRO A 573 15.24 -7.44 -44.72
N GLU A 574 15.85 -7.13 -45.86
CA GLU A 574 17.24 -7.50 -46.17
C GLU A 574 18.23 -6.77 -45.26
N SER A 575 18.02 -5.45 -45.06
CA SER A 575 18.83 -4.66 -44.13
C SER A 575 18.74 -5.16 -42.69
N LEU A 576 17.57 -5.69 -42.31
CA LEU A 576 17.34 -6.28 -41.01
C LEU A 576 18.05 -7.64 -40.88
N ALA A 577 17.95 -8.49 -41.90
CA ALA A 577 18.66 -9.77 -41.97
C ALA A 577 20.18 -9.57 -41.88
N ASP A 578 20.72 -8.62 -42.64
CA ASP A 578 22.14 -8.27 -42.62
C ASP A 578 22.58 -7.80 -41.23
N TRP A 579 21.76 -6.96 -40.57
CA TRP A 579 22.05 -6.53 -39.20
C TRP A 579 22.02 -7.69 -38.20
N LEU A 580 21.02 -8.57 -38.27
CA LEU A 580 20.93 -9.77 -37.42
C LEU A 580 22.15 -10.67 -37.60
N ALA A 581 22.57 -10.92 -38.85
CA ALA A 581 23.75 -11.71 -39.17
C ALA A 581 25.05 -11.04 -38.66
N ASN A 582 25.20 -9.73 -38.86
CA ASN A 582 26.36 -8.97 -38.37
C ASN A 582 26.46 -8.96 -36.83
N GLN A 583 25.33 -8.96 -36.13
CA GLN A 583 25.27 -9.09 -34.67
C GLN A 583 25.34 -10.55 -34.19
N GLN A 584 25.43 -11.52 -35.10
CA GLN A 584 25.44 -12.96 -34.82
C GLN A 584 24.20 -13.44 -34.04
N LEU A 585 23.04 -12.81 -34.30
CA LEU A 585 21.77 -13.12 -33.65
C LEU A 585 21.03 -14.24 -34.39
N ASN A 586 21.54 -15.46 -34.27
CA ASN A 586 21.00 -16.64 -34.95
C ASN A 586 19.97 -17.43 -34.11
N GLN A 587 19.80 -17.08 -32.83
CA GLN A 587 18.85 -17.77 -31.95
C GLN A 587 17.46 -17.10 -32.00
N PRO A 588 16.38 -17.83 -31.66
CA PRO A 588 15.04 -17.25 -31.59
C PRO A 588 15.01 -16.00 -30.70
N LEU A 589 14.41 -14.94 -31.22
CA LEU A 589 14.25 -13.64 -30.57
C LEU A 589 12.78 -13.43 -30.19
N LYS A 590 12.54 -12.52 -29.26
CA LYS A 590 11.20 -12.03 -28.93
C LYS A 590 11.20 -10.50 -28.83
N ALA A 591 10.09 -9.89 -29.22
CA ALA A 591 9.85 -8.46 -29.07
C ALA A 591 8.44 -8.21 -28.56
N GLY A 592 8.23 -7.15 -27.79
CA GLY A 592 6.94 -6.87 -27.16
C GLY A 592 7.04 -6.02 -25.90
N HIS A 593 5.86 -5.66 -25.38
CA HIS A 593 5.72 -4.98 -24.09
C HIS A 593 4.78 -5.77 -23.19
N ALA A 594 5.10 -5.80 -21.89
CA ALA A 594 4.31 -6.46 -20.85
C ALA A 594 3.95 -7.91 -21.18
N ASP A 595 2.69 -8.23 -21.45
CA ASP A 595 2.29 -9.57 -21.83
C ASP A 595 2.31 -9.79 -23.35
N GLN A 596 2.40 -8.73 -24.17
CA GLN A 596 2.24 -8.74 -25.62
C GLN A 596 3.54 -8.99 -26.40
N HIS A 597 4.03 -10.22 -26.33
CA HIS A 597 5.22 -10.65 -27.06
C HIS A 597 4.91 -11.40 -28.36
N LEU A 598 5.80 -11.23 -29.34
CA LEU A 598 5.93 -12.00 -30.57
C LEU A 598 7.32 -12.64 -30.58
N TYR A 599 7.41 -13.80 -31.21
CA TYR A 599 8.65 -14.56 -31.37
C TYR A 599 9.08 -14.56 -32.83
N PHE A 600 10.38 -14.52 -33.08
CA PHE A 600 10.94 -14.44 -34.42
C PHE A 600 12.12 -15.40 -34.51
N ASP A 601 12.10 -16.30 -35.48
CA ASP A 601 13.25 -17.11 -35.87
C ASP A 601 14.07 -16.35 -36.93
N PRO A 602 15.30 -15.89 -36.61
CA PRO A 602 16.15 -15.18 -37.56
C PRO A 602 16.52 -16.00 -38.81
N SER A 603 16.38 -17.33 -38.77
CA SER A 603 16.63 -18.20 -39.92
C SER A 603 15.45 -18.30 -40.89
N SER A 604 14.27 -17.81 -40.49
CA SER A 604 13.05 -17.82 -41.31
C SER A 604 12.85 -16.47 -42.00
N GLU A 605 12.86 -16.46 -43.34
CA GLU A 605 12.57 -15.26 -44.13
C GLU A 605 11.21 -14.64 -43.79
N LYS A 606 10.21 -15.49 -43.50
CA LYS A 606 8.86 -15.05 -43.10
C LYS A 606 8.87 -14.31 -41.76
N ASP A 607 9.70 -14.77 -40.82
CA ASP A 607 9.80 -14.15 -39.49
C ASP A 607 10.64 -12.87 -39.54
N VAL A 608 11.68 -12.80 -40.36
CA VAL A 608 12.42 -11.55 -40.61
C VAL A 608 11.52 -10.50 -41.24
N TRP A 609 10.69 -10.88 -42.23
CA TRP A 609 9.68 -10.00 -42.81
C TRP A 609 8.67 -9.51 -41.76
N ALA A 610 8.19 -10.40 -40.89
CA ALA A 610 7.28 -10.04 -39.82
C ALA A 610 7.93 -9.11 -38.78
N LEU A 611 9.21 -9.35 -38.46
CA LEU A 611 9.97 -8.52 -37.53
C LEU A 611 10.17 -7.10 -38.07
N TRP A 612 10.43 -6.96 -39.37
CA TRP A 612 10.51 -5.66 -40.04
C TRP A 612 9.19 -4.89 -39.98
N HIS A 613 8.04 -5.56 -40.18
CA HIS A 613 6.72 -4.95 -39.98
C HIS A 613 6.50 -4.53 -38.53
N TYR A 614 6.93 -5.35 -37.57
CA TYR A 614 6.85 -5.03 -36.15
C TYR A 614 7.69 -3.79 -35.80
N SER A 615 8.94 -3.70 -36.27
CA SER A 615 9.84 -2.60 -35.94
C SER A 615 9.32 -1.26 -36.45
N LYS A 616 8.72 -1.23 -37.65
CA LYS A 616 8.11 -0.01 -38.23
C LYS A 616 6.95 0.56 -37.42
N GLN A 617 6.30 -0.27 -36.59
CA GLN A 617 5.16 0.15 -35.77
C GLN A 617 5.59 0.77 -34.43
N GLN A 618 6.88 0.69 -34.06
CA GLN A 618 7.38 1.16 -32.76
C GLN A 618 7.81 2.63 -32.81
N LYS A 619 7.25 3.47 -31.93
CA LYS A 619 7.56 4.91 -31.86
C LYS A 619 8.72 5.27 -30.91
N GLY A 620 9.19 4.33 -30.08
CA GLY A 620 10.15 4.57 -28.98
C GLY A 620 11.44 3.74 -29.06
N GLY A 621 11.79 3.24 -30.24
CA GLY A 621 12.86 2.26 -30.44
C GLY A 621 12.36 0.81 -30.30
N CYS A 622 12.89 -0.09 -31.11
CA CYS A 622 12.50 -1.51 -31.10
C CYS A 622 13.60 -2.32 -30.40
N TYR A 623 13.31 -2.90 -29.24
CA TYR A 623 14.24 -3.80 -28.55
C TYR A 623 13.88 -5.26 -28.85
N LEU A 624 14.87 -6.03 -29.28
CA LEU A 624 14.79 -7.49 -29.42
C LEU A 624 15.43 -8.13 -28.20
N THR A 625 14.75 -9.09 -27.60
CA THR A 625 15.27 -9.87 -26.49
C THR A 625 15.50 -11.31 -26.93
N GLU A 626 16.47 -11.99 -26.33
CA GLU A 626 16.59 -13.43 -26.51
C GLU A 626 15.29 -14.13 -26.08
N ALA A 627 14.78 -15.04 -26.91
CA ALA A 627 13.60 -15.82 -26.55
C ALA A 627 13.93 -16.94 -25.56
N LEU A 628 15.16 -17.46 -25.61
CA LEU A 628 15.67 -18.55 -24.75
C LEU A 628 14.76 -19.78 -24.78
N LEU A 629 14.46 -20.24 -26.00
CA LEU A 629 13.69 -21.46 -26.24
C LEU A 629 14.66 -22.59 -26.57
N SER A 630 14.45 -23.78 -25.98
CA SER A 630 15.22 -25.00 -26.28
C SER A 630 14.28 -26.21 -26.34
N GLU A 631 14.59 -27.20 -27.18
CA GLU A 631 13.73 -28.38 -27.35
C GLU A 631 13.61 -29.21 -26.06
N GLU A 632 14.72 -29.37 -25.34
CA GLU A 632 14.82 -30.11 -24.08
C GLU A 632 13.96 -29.52 -22.95
N SER A 633 13.61 -28.23 -23.06
CA SER A 633 12.79 -27.52 -22.07
C SER A 633 11.29 -27.56 -22.35
N ARG A 634 10.87 -28.12 -23.49
CA ARG A 634 9.47 -28.18 -23.89
C ARG A 634 8.73 -29.29 -23.16
N LEU A 635 7.44 -29.09 -22.91
CA LEU A 635 6.57 -30.14 -22.36
C LEU A 635 6.00 -30.98 -23.49
N ALA A 636 6.08 -32.29 -23.35
CA ALA A 636 5.55 -33.24 -24.32
C ALA A 636 4.12 -33.69 -23.97
N ASP A 637 3.35 -34.01 -25.00
CA ASP A 637 2.15 -34.83 -24.89
C ASP A 637 2.47 -36.32 -25.15
N PRO A 638 1.49 -37.25 -25.09
CA PRO A 638 1.72 -38.67 -25.35
C PRO A 638 2.20 -38.99 -26.77
N GLN A 639 2.02 -38.07 -27.72
CA GLN A 639 2.45 -38.18 -29.11
C GLN A 639 3.84 -37.54 -29.33
N ALA A 640 4.52 -37.13 -28.25
CA ALA A 640 5.79 -36.41 -28.27
C ALA A 640 5.72 -35.01 -28.91
N ASN A 641 4.52 -34.42 -29.05
CA ASN A 641 4.39 -33.03 -29.48
C ASN A 641 4.82 -32.08 -28.36
N ALA A 642 5.65 -31.09 -28.70
CA ALA A 642 6.35 -30.26 -27.75
C ALA A 642 5.74 -28.84 -27.63
N TYR A 643 5.48 -28.37 -26.41
CA TYR A 643 4.90 -27.05 -26.14
C TYR A 643 5.86 -26.15 -25.35
N SER A 644 5.92 -24.87 -25.73
CA SER A 644 6.66 -23.83 -25.00
C SER A 644 5.90 -23.42 -23.74
N ALA A 645 6.17 -24.10 -22.63
CA ALA A 645 5.47 -23.89 -21.37
C ALA A 645 6.02 -22.71 -20.56
N GLN A 646 5.11 -21.98 -19.90
CA GLN A 646 5.42 -21.04 -18.82
C GLN A 646 4.87 -21.59 -17.50
N TYR A 647 5.67 -21.50 -16.46
CA TYR A 647 5.40 -22.02 -15.13
C TYR A 647 5.13 -20.87 -14.16
N ILE A 648 4.25 -21.10 -13.19
CA ILE A 648 3.91 -20.19 -12.10
C ILE A 648 4.03 -20.96 -10.79
N ALA A 649 5.19 -20.85 -10.17
CA ALA A 649 5.44 -21.46 -8.87
C ALA A 649 5.13 -20.47 -7.74
N SER A 650 4.52 -20.94 -6.67
CA SER A 650 4.28 -20.12 -5.49
C SER A 650 5.24 -20.48 -4.36
N PHE A 651 5.79 -19.46 -3.70
CA PHE A 651 6.63 -19.58 -2.52
C PHE A 651 5.92 -18.98 -1.33
N TYR A 652 6.21 -19.49 -0.14
CA TYR A 652 5.59 -19.02 1.08
C TYR A 652 6.52 -19.05 2.29
N HIS A 653 6.16 -18.29 3.32
CA HIS A 653 6.71 -18.42 4.67
C HIS A 653 5.60 -18.18 5.72
N THR A 654 5.79 -18.74 6.91
CA THR A 654 4.81 -18.68 8.01
C THR A 654 5.14 -17.62 9.07
N GLN A 655 6.18 -16.81 8.86
CA GLN A 655 6.52 -15.73 9.79
C GLN A 655 5.40 -14.68 9.83
N GLN A 656 5.08 -14.22 11.04
CA GLN A 656 4.14 -13.15 11.27
C GLN A 656 4.73 -11.81 10.81
N ILE A 657 4.12 -11.20 9.80
CA ILE A 657 4.56 -9.91 9.25
C ILE A 657 3.62 -8.76 9.62
N TYR A 658 2.41 -9.07 10.07
CA TYR A 658 1.43 -8.10 10.54
C TYR A 658 1.20 -8.28 12.05
N GLN A 659 1.17 -7.16 12.77
CA GLN A 659 0.90 -7.12 14.19
C GLN A 659 -0.55 -6.70 14.43
N GLY A 660 -1.22 -7.40 15.35
CA GLY A 660 -2.51 -6.97 15.88
C GLY A 660 -2.39 -5.61 16.56
N VAL A 661 -3.51 -4.89 16.62
CA VAL A 661 -3.60 -3.59 17.29
C VAL A 661 -4.83 -3.63 18.18
N ASP A 662 -4.64 -3.34 19.47
CA ASP A 662 -5.75 -3.22 20.40
C ASP A 662 -6.57 -1.97 20.07
N ILE A 663 -7.87 -2.15 19.84
CA ILE A 663 -8.77 -1.03 19.54
C ILE A 663 -9.26 -0.41 20.86
N GLU A 664 -8.65 0.70 21.27
CA GLU A 664 -9.33 1.65 22.15
C GLU A 664 -10.24 2.53 21.29
N VAL A 665 -11.55 2.28 21.33
CA VAL A 665 -12.55 3.14 20.68
C VAL A 665 -12.45 4.53 21.32
N GLN A 666 -11.97 5.50 20.53
CA GLN A 666 -11.82 6.86 21.01
C GLN A 666 -13.18 7.55 21.05
N PRO A 667 -13.51 8.28 22.13
CA PRO A 667 -14.73 9.08 22.18
C PRO A 667 -14.72 10.13 21.08
N SER A 668 -15.91 10.54 20.64
CA SER A 668 -16.09 11.63 19.69
C SER A 668 -15.26 12.85 20.11
N PRO A 669 -14.63 13.56 19.15
CA PRO A 669 -13.79 14.70 19.48
C PRO A 669 -14.61 15.78 20.20
N GLU A 670 -14.21 16.09 21.43
CA GLU A 670 -14.67 17.31 22.08
C GLU A 670 -14.03 18.51 21.37
N GLN A 671 -14.84 19.44 20.86
CA GLN A 671 -14.36 20.66 20.22
C GLN A 671 -14.93 21.86 20.96
N HIS A 672 -14.05 22.75 21.41
CA HIS A 672 -14.41 24.02 22.02
C HIS A 672 -14.35 25.11 20.95
N PRO A 673 -15.50 25.60 20.45
CA PRO A 673 -15.53 26.61 19.41
C PRO A 673 -14.96 27.96 19.89
N VAL A 674 -14.67 28.83 18.94
CA VAL A 674 -14.29 30.23 19.22
C VAL A 674 -15.45 30.91 19.97
N GLY A 675 -15.14 31.64 21.04
CA GLY A 675 -16.14 32.24 21.92
C GLY A 675 -16.67 31.31 23.03
N SER A 676 -16.10 30.10 23.17
CA SER A 676 -16.33 29.24 24.34
C SER A 676 -15.49 29.68 25.56
N HIS A 677 -15.50 28.89 26.63
CA HIS A 677 -14.59 29.08 27.76
C HIS A 677 -13.11 29.00 27.39
N TRP A 678 -12.76 28.45 26.22
CA TRP A 678 -11.39 28.43 25.72
C TRP A 678 -11.16 29.51 24.68
N LEU A 679 -10.18 30.38 24.95
CA LEU A 679 -9.55 31.23 23.94
C LEU A 679 -8.26 30.55 23.48
N TYR A 680 -8.24 30.13 22.22
CA TYR A 680 -7.06 29.57 21.58
C TYR A 680 -6.60 30.46 20.43
N ALA A 681 -5.37 30.98 20.54
CA ALA A 681 -4.74 31.83 19.55
C ALA A 681 -3.42 31.22 19.03
N LYS A 682 -3.15 31.40 17.74
CA LYS A 682 -1.86 31.13 17.09
C LYS A 682 -1.17 32.47 16.81
N PHE A 683 0.05 32.66 17.30
CA PHE A 683 0.88 33.85 17.06
C PHE A 683 2.06 33.48 16.16
N TYR A 684 2.03 33.90 14.89
CA TYR A 684 3.08 33.59 13.92
C TYR A 684 4.27 34.53 14.13
N CYS A 685 5.42 33.96 14.48
CA CYS A 685 6.64 34.71 14.77
C CYS A 685 7.87 33.81 14.62
N HIS A 686 9.01 34.41 14.29
CA HIS A 686 10.27 33.68 14.21
C HIS A 686 10.62 33.03 15.56
N HIS A 687 11.16 31.81 15.55
CA HIS A 687 11.41 31.02 16.76
C HIS A 687 12.32 31.73 17.79
N LEU A 688 13.25 32.58 17.32
CA LEU A 688 14.12 33.40 18.18
C LEU A 688 13.34 34.50 18.94
N TYR A 689 12.25 35.02 18.37
CA TYR A 689 11.42 36.04 19.00
C TYR A 689 10.40 35.46 19.99
N GLY A 690 10.11 34.16 19.90
CA GLY A 690 9.05 33.55 20.70
C GLY A 690 9.23 33.66 22.22
N ASN A 691 10.48 33.67 22.73
CA ASN A 691 10.74 33.87 24.16
C ASN A 691 10.40 35.30 24.60
N GLU A 692 10.75 36.30 23.81
CA GLU A 692 10.41 37.70 24.08
C GLU A 692 8.89 37.86 24.04
N LEU A 693 8.22 37.39 22.97
CA LEU A 693 6.76 37.45 22.84
C LEU A 693 6.03 36.86 24.05
N LEU A 694 6.47 35.70 24.54
CA LEU A 694 5.90 35.03 25.72
C LEU A 694 6.17 35.80 27.01
N SER A 695 7.41 36.23 27.24
CA SER A 695 7.85 36.81 28.52
C SER A 695 7.49 38.28 28.69
N THR A 696 7.22 39.00 27.60
CA THR A 696 6.90 40.43 27.63
C THR A 696 5.42 40.67 27.28
N HIS A 697 5.03 40.54 26.01
CA HIS A 697 3.72 40.93 25.51
C HIS A 697 2.60 40.03 26.03
N LEU A 698 2.71 38.71 25.83
CA LEU A 698 1.67 37.77 26.25
C LEU A 698 1.58 37.66 27.78
N GLN A 699 2.71 37.72 28.48
CA GLN A 699 2.72 37.69 29.94
C GLN A 699 2.01 38.90 30.57
N ARG A 700 2.11 40.10 29.98
CA ARG A 700 1.37 41.29 30.44
C ARG A 700 -0.14 41.06 30.40
N VAL A 701 -0.64 40.52 29.29
CA VAL A 701 -2.07 40.21 29.14
C VAL A 701 -2.50 39.13 30.13
N ILE A 702 -1.75 38.04 30.24
CA ILE A 702 -2.03 36.94 31.17
C ILE A 702 -2.09 37.45 32.62
N ASN A 703 -1.16 38.34 33.01
CA ASN A 703 -1.13 38.92 34.35
C ASN A 703 -2.32 39.85 34.61
N LYS A 704 -2.67 40.70 33.63
CA LYS A 704 -3.82 41.62 33.73
C LYS A 704 -5.12 40.84 33.97
N TYR A 705 -5.33 39.73 33.25
CA TYR A 705 -6.53 38.89 33.34
C TYR A 705 -6.37 37.66 34.25
N ALA A 706 -5.38 37.63 35.15
CA ALA A 706 -5.09 36.45 35.97
C ALA A 706 -6.28 36.01 36.85
N LYS A 707 -7.17 36.94 37.24
CA LYS A 707 -8.39 36.63 38.01
C LYS A 707 -9.49 35.99 37.15
N SER A 708 -9.52 36.28 35.84
CA SER A 708 -10.48 35.75 34.87
C SER A 708 -10.02 34.44 34.24
N ILE A 709 -8.72 34.17 34.22
CA ILE A 709 -8.12 32.96 33.65
C ILE A 709 -7.98 31.89 34.74
N THR A 710 -8.57 30.71 34.53
CA THR A 710 -8.43 29.55 35.44
C THR A 710 -7.13 28.77 35.21
N LYS A 711 -6.78 28.54 33.93
CA LYS A 711 -5.57 27.85 33.48
C LYS A 711 -5.20 28.37 32.09
N TRP A 712 -3.91 28.33 31.80
CA TRP A 712 -3.39 28.67 30.48
C TRP A 712 -2.14 27.87 30.20
N PHE A 713 -1.89 27.56 28.94
CA PHE A 713 -0.65 26.92 28.52
C PHE A 713 -0.31 27.28 27.08
N PHE A 714 0.97 27.16 26.73
CA PHE A 714 1.45 27.39 25.37
C PHE A 714 2.16 26.17 24.78
N VAL A 715 2.29 26.14 23.45
CA VAL A 715 3.05 25.13 22.70
C VAL A 715 3.71 25.81 21.49
N ARG A 716 4.90 25.36 21.08
CA ARG A 716 5.62 25.87 19.90
C ARG A 716 5.43 24.94 18.71
N TYR A 717 5.19 25.51 17.53
CA TYR A 717 5.00 24.79 16.27
C TYR A 717 5.77 25.46 15.14
N ASN A 718 6.09 24.70 14.08
CA ASN A 718 6.85 25.18 12.92
C ASN A 718 6.08 25.11 11.59
N ASP A 719 4.88 24.51 11.57
CA ASP A 719 4.12 24.21 10.36
C ASP A 719 2.71 24.85 10.40
N PRO A 720 2.31 25.67 9.41
CA PRO A 720 3.00 26.00 8.15
C PRO A 720 4.16 26.99 8.29
N MET A 721 4.17 27.78 9.36
CA MET A 721 5.26 28.69 9.73
C MET A 721 5.52 28.63 11.24
N PRO A 722 6.70 29.04 11.73
CA PRO A 722 6.98 29.16 13.16
C PRO A 722 5.91 30.00 13.90
N HIS A 723 5.30 29.41 14.94
CA HIS A 723 4.26 30.07 15.73
C HIS A 723 4.13 29.51 17.16
N ILE A 724 3.53 30.33 18.03
CA ILE A 724 3.14 29.97 19.39
C ILE A 724 1.63 29.75 19.44
N ARG A 725 1.21 28.61 20.01
CA ARG A 725 -0.18 28.28 20.30
C ARG A 725 -0.47 28.56 21.77
N LEU A 726 -1.18 29.64 22.08
CA LEU A 726 -1.60 29.97 23.45
C LEU A 726 -3.06 29.57 23.67
N ARG A 727 -3.33 28.88 24.76
CA ARG A 727 -4.69 28.49 25.17
C ARG A 727 -4.97 29.05 26.55
N LEU A 728 -6.08 29.78 26.69
CA LEU A 728 -6.55 30.39 27.93
C LEU A 728 -7.94 29.86 28.25
N HIS A 729 -8.14 29.32 29.45
CA HIS A 729 -9.46 28.91 29.92
C HIS A 729 -10.06 29.97 30.85
N LEU A 730 -11.13 30.61 30.41
CA LEU A 730 -11.82 31.70 31.08
C LEU A 730 -12.88 31.19 32.07
N LYS A 731 -13.01 31.90 33.20
CA LYS A 731 -14.10 31.67 34.16
C LYS A 731 -15.45 32.05 33.59
N LYS A 732 -15.51 33.15 32.83
CA LYS A 732 -16.72 33.70 32.25
C LYS A 732 -16.47 34.02 30.77
N ILE A 733 -17.42 33.66 29.91
CA ILE A 733 -17.37 33.96 28.47
C ILE A 733 -17.44 35.48 28.22
N ALA A 734 -18.09 36.23 29.12
CA ALA A 734 -18.19 37.69 29.03
C ALA A 734 -16.84 38.43 29.03
N ASP A 735 -15.76 37.83 29.55
CA ASP A 735 -14.43 38.43 29.59
C ASP A 735 -13.70 38.35 28.23
N TRP A 736 -14.28 37.65 27.26
CA TRP A 736 -13.66 37.35 25.97
C TRP A 736 -13.37 38.59 25.11
N PRO A 737 -14.31 39.55 24.90
CA PRO A 737 -14.06 40.73 24.07
C PRO A 737 -12.98 41.65 24.63
N GLU A 738 -12.98 41.87 25.95
CA GLU A 738 -12.02 42.75 26.62
C GLU A 738 -10.60 42.18 26.56
N LEU A 739 -10.47 40.87 26.75
CA LEU A 739 -9.18 40.18 26.65
C LEU A 739 -8.65 40.22 25.22
N LEU A 740 -9.51 40.02 24.20
CA LEU A 740 -9.11 40.11 22.80
C LEU A 740 -8.63 41.53 22.42
N LEU A 741 -9.33 42.56 22.89
CA LEU A 741 -8.91 43.95 22.69
C LEU A 741 -7.52 44.18 23.32
N CYS A 742 -7.30 43.69 24.54
CA CYS A 742 -6.02 43.83 25.21
C CYS A 742 -4.88 43.05 24.52
N LEU A 743 -5.16 41.89 23.92
CA LEU A 743 -4.20 41.18 23.08
C LEU A 743 -3.81 42.01 21.85
N ASN A 744 -4.78 42.60 21.16
CA ASN A 744 -4.53 43.47 20.00
C ASN A 744 -3.63 44.66 20.38
N GLU A 745 -3.96 45.37 21.45
CA GLU A 745 -3.16 46.52 21.94
C GLU A 745 -1.71 46.11 22.25
N ASN A 746 -1.50 44.97 22.93
CA ASN A 746 -0.15 44.53 23.31
C ASN A 746 0.67 43.99 22.13
N LEU A 747 0.03 43.62 21.03
CA LEU A 747 0.67 43.07 19.83
C LEU A 747 0.83 44.08 18.70
N GLN A 748 0.22 45.27 18.81
CA GLN A 748 0.28 46.31 17.78
C GLN A 748 1.71 46.65 17.38
N VAL A 749 2.60 46.91 18.35
CA VAL A 749 4.01 47.26 18.09
C VAL A 749 4.80 46.09 17.46
N PRO A 750 4.76 44.86 18.02
CA PRO A 750 5.37 43.69 17.37
C PRO A 750 4.85 43.37 15.96
N ILE A 751 3.59 43.69 15.65
CA ILE A 751 3.03 43.50 14.31
C ILE A 751 3.54 44.59 13.36
N GLN A 752 3.49 45.86 13.77
CA GLN A 752 3.95 47.00 12.95
C GLN A 752 5.43 46.91 12.56
N ASN A 753 6.28 46.34 13.43
CA ASN A 753 7.71 46.17 13.15
C ASN A 753 8.06 44.80 12.54
N GLY A 754 7.06 43.98 12.18
CA GLY A 754 7.24 42.69 11.49
C GLY A 754 7.79 41.55 12.36
N ARG A 755 7.89 41.70 13.69
CA ARG A 755 8.34 40.63 14.60
C ARG A 755 7.28 39.55 14.81
N VAL A 756 6.01 39.95 14.75
CA VAL A 756 4.83 39.07 14.68
C VAL A 756 4.19 39.30 13.32
N GLY A 757 4.03 38.24 12.53
CA GLY A 757 3.39 38.36 11.22
C GLY A 757 1.90 38.60 11.35
N GLU A 758 1.21 37.68 12.02
CA GLU A 758 -0.21 37.79 12.36
C GLU A 758 -0.53 36.93 13.58
N PHE A 759 -1.72 37.14 14.16
CA PHE A 759 -2.32 36.15 15.06
C PHE A 759 -3.74 35.79 14.62
N SER A 760 -4.12 34.54 14.87
CA SER A 760 -5.43 34.01 14.49
C SER A 760 -6.08 33.24 15.64
N LEU A 761 -7.42 33.29 15.70
CA LEU A 761 -8.22 32.54 16.68
C LEU A 761 -8.67 31.21 16.10
N HIS A 762 -8.63 30.15 16.91
CA HIS A 762 -8.95 28.78 16.49
C HIS A 762 -9.82 28.09 17.54
N ALA A 763 -10.62 27.12 17.13
CA ALA A 763 -11.31 26.23 18.07
C ALA A 763 -10.29 25.35 18.81
N TYR A 764 -10.44 25.19 20.12
CA TYR A 764 -9.58 24.29 20.89
C TYR A 764 -10.14 22.88 20.88
N GLN A 765 -9.30 21.93 20.45
CA GLN A 765 -9.62 20.51 20.48
C GLN A 765 -8.63 19.78 21.40
N PRO A 766 -9.08 19.16 22.51
CA PRO A 766 -8.23 18.36 23.37
C PRO A 766 -7.73 17.07 22.68
N GLU A 767 -6.50 16.67 22.95
CA GLU A 767 -5.85 15.47 22.40
C GLU A 767 -6.29 14.20 23.15
N LEU A 768 -7.60 13.92 23.15
CA LEU A 768 -8.19 12.81 23.92
C LEU A 768 -7.60 11.44 23.53
N HIS A 769 -7.22 11.25 22.26
CA HIS A 769 -6.59 10.04 21.77
C HIS A 769 -5.21 9.77 22.38
N ARG A 770 -4.50 10.83 22.78
CA ARG A 770 -3.14 10.74 23.33
C ARG A 770 -3.18 10.61 24.84
N TYR A 771 -4.03 11.39 25.49
CA TYR A 771 -4.05 11.51 26.95
C TYR A 771 -5.19 10.72 27.62
N GLY A 772 -6.25 10.39 26.89
CA GLY A 772 -7.48 9.77 27.40
C GLY A 772 -8.44 10.76 28.04
N ALA A 773 -9.74 10.59 27.79
CA ALA A 773 -10.80 11.50 28.26
C ALA A 773 -10.79 11.70 29.79
N LEU A 774 -10.66 10.62 30.55
CA LEU A 774 -10.65 10.66 32.03
C LEU A 774 -9.47 11.46 32.62
N ARG A 775 -8.36 11.55 31.86
CA ARG A 775 -7.10 12.15 32.32
C ARG A 775 -6.87 13.57 31.78
N MET A 776 -7.55 13.95 30.70
CA MET A 776 -7.30 15.18 29.95
C MET A 776 -7.31 16.44 30.84
N GLN A 777 -8.30 16.58 31.73
CA GLN A 777 -8.37 17.73 32.64
C GLN A 777 -7.13 17.84 33.56
N THR A 778 -6.59 16.70 34.01
CA THR A 778 -5.37 16.65 34.82
C THR A 778 -4.15 16.99 33.97
N VAL A 779 -4.09 16.52 32.72
CA VAL A 779 -3.04 16.86 31.75
C VAL A 779 -3.01 18.36 31.44
N GLU A 780 -4.15 18.99 31.16
CA GLU A 780 -4.22 20.44 30.94
C GLU A 780 -3.76 21.25 32.16
N THR A 781 -4.06 20.74 33.35
CA THR A 781 -3.58 21.34 34.61
C THR A 781 -2.06 21.25 34.70
N LEU A 782 -1.47 20.10 34.34
CA LEU A 782 -0.03 19.94 34.26
C LEU A 782 0.58 20.86 33.19
N PHE A 783 -0.01 20.96 32.00
CA PHE A 783 0.44 21.88 30.96
C PHE A 783 0.44 23.33 31.43
N ALA A 784 -0.55 23.73 32.23
CA ALA A 784 -0.61 25.07 32.77
C ALA A 784 0.46 25.33 33.84
N LEU A 785 0.69 24.36 34.73
CA LEU A 785 1.75 24.46 35.73
C LEU A 785 3.14 24.42 35.08
N ASP A 786 3.31 23.59 34.06
CA ASP A 786 4.53 23.46 33.26
C ASP A 786 4.82 24.74 32.47
N SER A 787 3.82 25.33 31.80
CA SER A 787 3.97 26.60 31.09
C SER A 787 4.42 27.74 32.00
N LYS A 788 3.88 27.81 33.23
CA LYS A 788 4.32 28.78 34.25
C LYS A 788 5.74 28.50 34.74
N TYR A 789 6.14 27.23 34.82
CA TYR A 789 7.49 26.85 35.21
C TYR A 789 8.50 27.22 34.13
N VAL A 790 8.25 26.80 32.89
CA VAL A 790 9.09 27.11 31.73
C VAL A 790 9.21 28.61 31.52
N LEU A 791 8.12 29.37 31.64
CA LEU A 791 8.17 30.82 31.42
C LEU A 791 9.10 31.52 32.43
N ARG A 792 9.10 31.08 33.70
CA ARG A 792 10.05 31.57 34.71
C ARG A 792 11.49 31.20 34.38
N MET A 793 11.72 30.02 33.80
CA MET A 793 13.06 29.59 33.40
C MET A 793 13.58 30.41 32.22
N ILE A 794 12.81 30.53 31.13
CA ILE A 794 13.26 31.27 29.94
C ILE A 794 13.38 32.78 30.19
N SER A 795 12.73 33.31 31.23
CA SER A 795 12.90 34.71 31.66
C SER A 795 14.12 34.95 32.56
N SER A 796 14.68 33.90 33.19
CA SER A 796 15.77 34.01 34.17
C SER A 796 17.08 33.38 33.72
N ILE A 797 17.02 32.41 32.80
CA ILE A 797 18.16 31.64 32.33
C ILE A 797 18.35 31.92 30.83
N THR A 798 19.44 32.59 30.49
CA THR A 798 19.87 32.83 29.11
C THR A 798 20.88 31.79 28.62
N ASP A 799 21.57 31.11 29.54
CA ASP A 799 22.55 30.06 29.21
C ASP A 799 21.87 28.73 28.85
N GLN A 800 22.18 28.22 27.66
CA GLN A 800 21.58 27.00 27.12
C GLN A 800 22.00 25.74 27.89
N GLN A 801 23.22 25.66 28.42
CA GLN A 801 23.67 24.50 29.19
C GLN A 801 22.97 24.43 30.55
N LEU A 802 22.74 25.58 31.19
CA LEU A 802 21.94 25.67 32.42
C LEU A 802 20.47 25.25 32.17
N LEU A 803 19.88 25.66 31.04
CA LEU A 803 18.54 25.19 30.64
C LEU A 803 18.51 23.67 30.44
N GLN A 804 19.51 23.09 29.77
CA GLN A 804 19.62 21.64 29.60
C GLN A 804 19.79 20.89 30.94
N ARG A 805 20.56 21.44 31.88
CA ARG A 805 20.68 20.89 33.25
C ARG A 805 19.36 20.90 33.99
N ALA A 806 18.64 22.02 33.94
CA ALA A 806 17.34 22.14 34.57
C ALA A 806 16.32 21.17 33.95
N ALA A 807 16.30 21.04 32.62
CA ALA A 807 15.47 20.08 31.91
C ALA A 807 15.80 18.63 32.31
N LEU A 808 17.08 18.27 32.36
CA LEU A 808 17.51 16.92 32.74
C LEU A 808 17.15 16.59 34.19
N SER A 809 17.32 17.54 35.11
CA SER A 809 16.89 17.40 36.51
C SER A 809 15.37 17.22 36.61
N HIS A 810 14.60 18.02 35.85
CA HIS A 810 13.15 17.89 35.77
C HIS A 810 12.73 16.50 35.28
N ILE A 811 13.28 16.04 34.15
CA ILE A 811 12.98 14.72 33.56
C ILE A 811 13.34 13.59 34.54
N ARG A 812 14.48 13.69 35.25
CA ARG A 812 14.88 12.72 36.27
C ARG A 812 13.85 12.65 37.39
N ASN A 813 13.35 13.78 37.87
CA ASN A 813 12.30 13.83 38.89
C ASN A 813 10.98 13.23 38.39
N CYS A 814 10.61 13.49 37.13
CA CYS A 814 9.44 12.86 36.50
C CYS A 814 9.57 11.34 36.44
N CYS A 815 10.75 10.83 36.06
CA CYS A 815 11.05 9.40 36.04
C CYS A 815 11.00 8.78 37.44
N ALA A 816 11.51 9.48 38.47
CA ALA A 816 11.45 9.02 39.85
C ALA A 816 10.02 8.99 40.41
N ILE A 817 9.17 9.91 39.99
CA ILE A 817 7.73 9.89 40.31
C ILE A 817 7.03 8.73 39.60
N ALA A 818 7.38 8.49 38.34
CA ALA A 818 6.74 7.45 37.56
C ALA A 818 7.21 6.04 37.98
N PHE A 819 8.49 5.82 38.18
CA PHE A 819 9.05 4.47 38.38
C PHE A 819 9.75 4.36 39.72
N GLN A 820 9.31 3.38 40.52
CA GLN A 820 9.84 3.14 41.86
C GLN A 820 11.27 2.57 41.86
N SER A 821 11.65 1.78 40.84
CA SER A 821 12.97 1.15 40.76
C SER A 821 13.92 1.89 39.80
N PRO A 822 15.22 2.02 40.14
CA PRO A 822 16.23 2.57 39.22
C PRO A 822 16.35 1.78 37.91
N ALA A 823 16.13 0.46 37.95
CA ALA A 823 16.11 -0.41 36.77
C ALA A 823 14.97 -0.05 35.80
N ALA A 824 13.77 0.24 36.31
CA ALA A 824 12.64 0.66 35.48
C ALA A 824 12.87 2.06 34.86
N GLN A 825 13.45 2.99 35.62
CA GLN A 825 13.84 4.32 35.08
C GLN A 825 14.86 4.18 33.95
N LEU A 826 15.86 3.30 34.12
CA LEU A 826 16.86 3.04 33.09
C LEU A 826 16.25 2.36 31.86
N GLY A 827 15.35 1.39 32.06
CA GLY A 827 14.62 0.72 31.00
C GLY A 827 13.83 1.71 30.14
N PHE A 828 13.09 2.62 30.78
CA PHE A 828 12.37 3.70 30.11
C PHE A 828 13.31 4.63 29.33
N ALA A 829 14.38 5.13 29.96
CA ALA A 829 15.34 6.04 29.31
C ALA A 829 16.02 5.40 28.10
N LYS A 830 16.44 4.13 28.20
CA LYS A 830 17.02 3.36 27.08
C LYS A 830 16.01 3.17 25.95
N LYS A 831 14.76 2.85 26.29
CA LYS A 831 13.69 2.67 25.30
C LYS A 831 13.43 3.96 24.52
N MET A 832 13.28 5.09 25.22
CA MET A 832 13.05 6.40 24.58
C MET A 832 14.25 6.85 23.74
N PHE A 833 15.46 6.75 24.27
CA PHE A 833 16.65 7.09 23.48
C PHE A 833 16.82 6.15 22.27
N GLY A 834 16.49 4.86 22.39
CA GLY A 834 16.48 3.91 21.27
C GLY A 834 15.45 4.25 20.19
N HIS A 835 14.36 4.96 20.52
CA HIS A 835 13.43 5.49 19.52
C HIS A 835 14.09 6.62 18.72
N PHE A 836 14.69 7.60 19.39
CA PHE A 836 15.39 8.70 18.72
C PHE A 836 16.64 8.26 17.96
N ALA A 837 17.39 7.29 18.48
CA ALA A 837 18.55 6.74 17.77
C ALA A 837 18.15 6.11 16.43
N ARG A 838 16.96 5.48 16.36
CA ARG A 838 16.39 4.98 15.10
C ARG A 838 15.90 6.10 14.20
N GLU A 839 15.22 7.10 14.76
CA GLU A 839 14.70 8.26 14.03
C GLU A 839 15.81 9.05 13.34
N PHE A 840 16.88 9.39 14.07
CA PHE A 840 18.04 10.14 13.57
C PHE A 840 19.12 9.25 12.92
N GLN A 841 18.89 7.94 12.82
CA GLN A 841 19.81 6.97 12.22
C GLN A 841 21.24 7.03 12.82
N LEU A 842 21.35 7.13 14.15
CA LEU A 842 22.62 7.35 14.85
C LEU A 842 23.57 6.16 14.72
N GLY A 843 24.83 6.45 14.34
CA GLY A 843 25.90 5.46 14.23
C GLY A 843 26.89 5.46 15.40
N PRO A 844 27.88 4.55 15.41
CA PRO A 844 28.90 4.47 16.46
C PRO A 844 29.65 5.78 16.74
N LEU A 845 29.91 6.57 15.69
CA LEU A 845 30.57 7.87 15.80
C LEU A 845 29.68 8.90 16.52
N ASP A 846 28.37 8.86 16.30
CA ASP A 846 27.42 9.78 16.94
C ASP A 846 27.25 9.46 18.42
N PHE A 847 27.23 8.17 18.79
CA PHE A 847 27.29 7.77 20.21
C PHE A 847 28.59 8.24 20.88
N LYS A 848 29.73 8.20 20.18
CA LYS A 848 30.99 8.75 20.71
C LYS A 848 30.88 10.25 20.94
N LYS A 849 30.30 11.00 20.00
CA LYS A 849 30.05 12.44 20.14
C LYS A 849 29.12 12.75 21.32
N LEU A 850 28.01 12.03 21.46
CA LEU A 850 27.06 12.19 22.58
C LEU A 850 27.70 11.90 23.94
N ASN A 851 28.54 10.86 24.04
CA ASN A 851 29.29 10.56 25.26
C ASN A 851 30.38 11.58 25.59
N THR A 852 31.02 12.18 24.57
CA THR A 852 31.95 13.28 24.77
C THR A 852 31.22 14.54 25.22
N ALA A 853 30.08 14.87 24.60
CA ALA A 853 29.22 15.98 25.00
C ALA A 853 28.74 15.83 26.46
N PHE A 854 28.33 14.63 26.86
CA PHE A 854 27.95 14.34 28.25
C PHE A 854 29.12 14.55 29.23
N ARG A 855 30.34 14.13 28.87
CA ARG A 855 31.53 14.32 29.71
C ARG A 855 31.80 15.81 29.95
N ILE A 856 31.79 16.61 28.89
CA ILE A 856 31.94 18.06 28.98
C ILE A 856 30.83 18.67 29.84
N PHE A 857 29.58 18.25 29.61
CA PHE A 857 28.41 18.68 30.36
C PHE A 857 28.50 18.36 31.86
N SER A 858 29.08 17.20 32.22
CA SER A 858 29.27 16.74 33.60
C SER A 858 30.43 17.40 34.34
N GLN A 859 31.40 17.98 33.62
CA GLN A 859 32.62 18.57 34.19
C GLN A 859 32.53 20.08 34.42
N SER A 860 31.49 20.77 33.95
CA SER A 860 31.39 22.23 34.19
C SER A 860 31.02 22.54 35.66
N PRO A 861 31.55 23.62 36.24
CA PRO A 861 31.31 23.97 37.65
C PRO A 861 29.82 24.11 37.99
N GLN A 862 29.40 23.54 39.13
CA GLN A 862 28.01 23.59 39.63
C GLN A 862 27.63 24.94 40.29
N ASP A 863 28.55 25.91 40.31
CA ASP A 863 28.69 26.79 41.48
C ASP A 863 28.33 28.27 41.31
N GLN A 864 27.49 28.67 40.34
CA GLN A 864 27.12 30.11 40.26
C GLN A 864 25.64 30.48 40.16
N GLN A 865 24.68 29.56 40.10
CA GLN A 865 23.25 29.93 40.11
C GLN A 865 22.32 28.89 40.77
N GLN A 866 22.65 28.37 41.96
CA GLN A 866 21.76 27.43 42.69
C GLN A 866 20.35 28.01 42.95
N ASP A 867 20.21 29.33 43.10
CA ASP A 867 18.91 29.99 43.33
C ASP A 867 17.96 30.00 42.10
N ALA A 868 18.49 29.78 40.89
CA ALA A 868 17.67 29.71 39.67
C ALA A 868 16.97 28.34 39.48
N PHE A 869 17.43 27.29 40.19
CA PHE A 869 16.96 25.91 40.02
C PHE A 869 15.83 25.51 40.98
N LYS A 870 14.82 26.36 41.16
CA LYS A 870 13.64 25.93 41.93
C LYS A 870 12.89 24.85 41.13
N ALA A 871 12.83 23.65 41.69
CA ALA A 871 12.01 22.55 41.17
C ALA A 871 10.58 23.02 40.84
N PRO A 872 9.89 22.37 39.90
CA PRO A 872 8.46 22.62 39.71
C PRO A 872 7.75 22.53 41.08
N GLY A 873 6.85 23.47 41.36
CA GLY A 873 6.24 23.58 42.69
C GLY A 873 5.54 22.29 43.13
N LYS A 874 5.37 22.07 44.44
CA LYS A 874 4.76 20.85 45.03
C LYS A 874 3.49 20.37 44.30
N LYS A 875 2.60 21.32 43.97
CA LYS A 875 1.36 21.08 43.22
C LYS A 875 1.59 20.38 41.87
N TRP A 876 2.65 20.72 41.14
CA TRP A 876 2.98 20.07 39.86
C TRP A 876 3.33 18.60 40.09
N MET A 877 4.19 18.31 41.07
CA MET A 877 4.61 16.94 41.39
C MET A 877 3.44 16.07 41.89
N GLU A 878 2.56 16.63 42.73
CA GLU A 878 1.33 15.95 43.18
C GLU A 878 0.38 15.66 42.02
N THR A 879 0.22 16.61 41.10
CA THR A 879 -0.64 16.43 39.92
C THR A 879 -0.08 15.34 38.99
N LEU A 880 1.25 15.29 38.80
CA LEU A 880 1.90 14.22 38.05
C LEU A 880 1.69 12.86 38.72
N ARG A 881 1.89 12.75 40.05
CA ARG A 881 1.64 11.50 40.78
C ARG A 881 0.22 11.00 40.57
N ARG A 882 -0.77 11.89 40.70
CA ARG A 882 -2.18 11.56 40.47
C ARG A 882 -2.45 11.08 39.05
N LEU A 883 -1.88 11.76 38.05
CA LEU A 883 -2.04 11.37 36.65
C LEU A 883 -1.44 9.99 36.38
N ILE A 884 -0.23 9.75 36.88
CA ILE A 884 0.46 8.48 36.70
C ILE A 884 -0.24 7.33 37.44
N SER A 885 -0.87 7.58 38.59
CA SER A 885 -1.68 6.57 39.29
C SER A 885 -2.99 6.22 38.55
N GLN A 886 -3.43 7.05 37.61
CA GLN A 886 -4.60 6.79 36.75
C GLN A 886 -4.25 6.00 35.47
N CYS A 887 -2.99 5.58 35.30
CA CYS A 887 -2.59 4.72 34.20
C CYS A 887 -2.75 3.24 34.59
N GLU A 888 -3.61 2.52 33.87
CA GLU A 888 -4.00 1.13 34.19
C GLU A 888 -2.86 0.11 33.95
N HIS A 889 -1.99 0.37 32.97
CA HIS A 889 -0.90 -0.53 32.60
C HIS A 889 0.42 0.22 32.37
N THR A 890 1.54 -0.49 32.51
CA THR A 890 2.91 0.08 32.41
C THR A 890 3.16 0.74 31.05
N THR A 891 2.65 0.18 29.95
CA THR A 891 2.81 0.74 28.61
C THR A 891 2.16 2.12 28.47
N LEU A 892 0.93 2.27 28.97
CA LEU A 892 0.22 3.56 28.97
C LEU A 892 0.97 4.59 29.82
N LYS A 893 1.51 4.16 30.96
CA LYS A 893 2.30 5.00 31.86
C LYS A 893 3.59 5.50 31.23
N GLU A 894 4.33 4.63 30.54
CA GLU A 894 5.51 5.02 29.77
C GLU A 894 5.17 6.01 28.66
N ARG A 895 4.11 5.75 27.89
CA ARG A 895 3.63 6.64 26.81
C ARG A 895 3.23 8.01 27.36
N MET A 896 2.41 8.03 28.41
CA MET A 896 1.97 9.25 29.09
C MET A 896 3.16 10.09 29.58
N LEU A 897 4.13 9.45 30.22
CA LEU A 897 5.32 10.14 30.70
C LEU A 897 6.15 10.72 29.55
N ALA A 898 6.38 9.94 28.50
CA ALA A 898 7.09 10.39 27.31
C ALA A 898 6.41 11.59 26.66
N ASP A 899 5.08 11.58 26.53
CA ASP A 899 4.30 12.68 25.96
C ASP A 899 4.40 13.95 26.80
N LEU A 900 4.34 13.84 28.13
CA LEU A 900 4.49 14.99 29.03
C LEU A 900 5.91 15.59 28.96
N ILE A 901 6.95 14.74 28.91
CA ILE A 901 8.34 15.18 28.74
C ILE A 901 8.52 15.88 27.39
N HIS A 902 7.98 15.29 26.32
CA HIS A 902 8.00 15.88 24.99
C HIS A 902 7.40 17.29 24.99
N MET A 903 6.23 17.45 25.62
CA MET A 903 5.57 18.76 25.71
C MET A 903 6.34 19.76 26.58
N HIS A 904 7.05 19.31 27.62
CA HIS A 904 7.94 20.15 28.42
C HIS A 904 9.13 20.65 27.58
N VAL A 905 9.83 19.74 26.90
CA VAL A 905 10.97 20.06 26.00
C VAL A 905 10.52 21.00 24.88
N ASN A 906 9.34 20.77 24.30
CA ASN A 906 8.74 21.64 23.28
C ASN A 906 8.58 23.09 23.77
N ARG A 907 8.11 23.31 25.00
CA ARG A 907 7.92 24.65 25.56
C ARG A 907 9.26 25.32 25.86
N LEU A 908 10.21 24.54 26.36
CA LEU A 908 11.49 25.03 26.90
C LEU A 908 12.45 25.49 25.80
N PHE A 909 12.63 24.69 24.74
CA PHE A 909 13.61 24.99 23.69
C PHE A 909 12.96 25.63 22.45
N THR A 910 13.63 26.63 21.88
CA THR A 910 13.16 27.38 20.70
C THR A 910 13.47 26.68 19.39
N THR A 911 14.55 25.89 19.33
CA THR A 911 15.01 25.17 18.13
C THR A 911 15.31 23.71 18.43
N GLU A 912 15.25 22.88 17.38
CA GLU A 912 15.67 21.47 17.40
C GLU A 912 15.09 20.64 18.56
N GLN A 913 13.82 20.84 18.94
CA GLN A 913 13.28 20.27 20.18
C GLN A 913 13.38 18.73 20.23
N ARG A 914 13.18 18.03 19.10
CA ARG A 914 13.35 16.57 19.03
C ARG A 914 14.80 16.12 19.26
N TRP A 915 15.77 16.88 18.76
CA TRP A 915 17.19 16.58 18.99
C TRP A 915 17.57 16.84 20.45
N GLN A 916 17.11 17.95 21.03
CA GLN A 916 17.30 18.25 22.46
C GLN A 916 16.71 17.13 23.34
N GLU A 917 15.52 16.64 23.00
CA GLU A 917 14.89 15.51 23.70
C GLU A 917 15.74 14.23 23.64
N ALA A 918 16.28 13.90 22.46
CA ALA A 918 17.18 12.76 22.28
C ALA A 918 18.45 12.88 23.15
N VAL A 919 19.06 14.06 23.18
CA VAL A 919 20.25 14.34 24.01
C VAL A 919 19.92 14.19 25.50
N LEU A 920 18.77 14.69 25.95
CA LEU A 920 18.33 14.59 27.35
C LEU A 920 18.10 13.13 27.78
N TYR A 921 17.43 12.31 26.95
CA TYR A 921 17.28 10.88 27.23
C TYR A 921 18.63 10.14 27.22
N HIS A 922 19.55 10.49 26.32
CA HIS A 922 20.92 9.97 26.35
C HIS A 922 21.62 10.30 27.66
N HIS A 923 21.54 11.55 28.12
CA HIS A 923 22.22 11.98 29.35
C HIS A 923 21.60 11.29 30.57
N LEU A 924 20.28 11.14 30.60
CA LEU A 924 19.56 10.45 31.66
C LEU A 924 19.97 8.97 31.76
N GLN A 925 20.04 8.23 30.64
CA GLN A 925 20.47 6.83 30.69
C GLN A 925 21.90 6.70 31.21
N VAL A 926 22.82 7.61 30.85
CA VAL A 926 24.21 7.55 31.31
C VAL A 926 24.28 7.79 32.81
N ILE A 927 23.55 8.78 33.34
CA ILE A 927 23.46 9.03 34.78
C ILE A 927 22.90 7.82 35.53
N LEU A 928 21.83 7.21 35.02
CA LEU A 928 21.18 6.06 35.67
C LEU A 928 22.05 4.80 35.64
N ILE A 929 22.87 4.60 34.60
CA ILE A 929 23.86 3.50 34.54
C ILE A 929 24.92 3.67 35.63
N HIS A 930 25.45 4.88 35.83
CA HIS A 930 26.48 5.13 36.85
C HIS A 930 25.94 5.11 38.29
N ALA A 931 24.62 5.25 38.46
CA ALA A 931 23.95 5.19 39.76
C ALA A 931 23.58 3.76 40.21
N GLN A 932 23.78 2.73 39.38
CA GLN A 932 23.58 1.35 39.80
C GLN A 932 24.75 0.87 40.68
N PRO A 933 24.51 0.10 41.75
CA PRO A 933 25.59 -0.55 42.49
C PRO A 933 26.35 -1.45 41.52
N LYS A 934 27.69 -1.32 41.50
CA LYS A 934 28.54 -2.27 40.80
C LYS A 934 28.46 -3.59 41.56
N ASP A 935 27.64 -4.53 41.08
CA ASP A 935 27.79 -5.92 41.47
C ASP A 935 29.17 -6.37 41.01
N HIS A 936 30.12 -6.45 41.95
CA HIS A 936 31.36 -7.15 41.74
C HIS A 936 31.01 -8.63 41.58
N PRO A 937 31.28 -9.26 40.41
CA PRO A 937 31.24 -10.72 40.37
C PRO A 937 32.36 -11.20 41.31
N GLN A 938 31.96 -11.90 42.38
CA GLN A 938 32.89 -12.64 43.21
C GLN A 938 33.73 -13.53 42.28
N LYS A 939 35.04 -13.28 42.25
CA LYS A 939 36.00 -14.21 41.69
C LYS A 939 35.87 -15.51 42.48
N GLU A 940 35.28 -16.54 41.87
CA GLU A 940 35.49 -17.91 42.32
C GLU A 940 36.99 -18.19 42.28
N HIS A 941 37.60 -18.27 43.47
CA HIS A 941 38.91 -18.85 43.65
C HIS A 941 38.83 -20.32 43.25
N ARG A 942 39.33 -20.65 42.06
CA ARG A 942 39.91 -21.98 41.81
C ARG A 942 41.16 -22.10 42.67
N THR A 943 41.00 -22.68 43.86
CA THR A 943 42.11 -23.26 44.61
C THR A 943 42.56 -24.53 43.89
N SER A 944 43.72 -24.45 43.24
CA SER A 944 44.57 -25.61 43.00
C SER A 944 45.17 -26.06 44.33
N LYS A 945 44.98 -27.32 44.70
CA LYS A 945 45.92 -28.09 45.51
C LYS A 945 45.62 -29.58 45.37
N ASP A 946 46.67 -30.27 44.92
CA ASP A 946 47.04 -31.69 45.01
C ASP A 946 46.11 -32.77 44.44
#